data_AF-A0A9W9KU26-F1
#
_entry.id   AF-A0A9W9KU26-F1
#
_cell.length_a   1.000
_cell.length_b   1.000
_cell.length_c   1.000
_cell.angle_alpha   90.00
_cell.angle_beta   90.00
_cell.angle_gamma   90.00
#
_symmetry.space_group_name_H-M   'P 1'
#
loop_
_entity.id
_entity.type
_entity.pdbx_description
1 polymer ?
#
loop_
_entity_poly.entity_id
_entity_poly.type
_entity_poly.pdbx_seq_one_letter_code
_entity_poly.pdbx_strand_id
1 'polypeptide(L)'
;MLSRESYRVGWICLLEVEQIAAMEMLDDEHPPLPQPSADTNVYNLGSINNHNVVIAGLPRAGNYSAATVVTQMRTTFPNLKYGLLVGIGGGVPIKTDHGMIRLGHVVNMEALQLSRLRTFRRFKFPSTANDYLYPSHYTHKQDGVSCADGGCDPKQRIERPNDEEGEPFIIVHRGTIASGELVIKDAKQRDDLAQEHGVLCFEMEAAGALADLPCMVIRGISDYCDSHKNDQWHGYAAAVAAAYARQLFFHMAIEEVQRTPNPTPTAFELPLNLSEISEVTHFVAREDQLKKIQEILGATVGRCTAVVHGLGGIGKTQLAIAYIKRHRSDYSAEIWPNARDETSLKQSFARAAKWILRHHPSITYIAGALESRDLDKTVKAVNRWLNDASNNRWLLVYDNYDNLLMGTHTGKISTYTSSPGAATYSGDDRDLAKAFDLQSFLPEADHGAIVVTTRSSMVKIGRTIHLRKLEDINDSLEVLTSVSGRKDLKQDPVAADLARQLDGLPLALATAGAYLEQTSISCTEYLQLYRESWQQLHKETPQLPAYDQTLHSTWNLSYGYIQQHSPTAAMLLRQWAYFSSEDLCHGLVEADQPAMSKHVESRGREESEFWLIQRRLTAHADRCLKTIRMMEIEDKALGTLLPLGWLYKDQRRLQDAEAVYERALEGYEKISPANSITTRIPALGAVVNLGCLCEKQGNVFDALLYSQRALDSTDIIYGRQSQTYAMLSSQISSLQRARSEKIDKQDFIFQK
;
A
#
# COMPACT_ATOMS: atom_id res chain seq x y z
N MET A 1 15.55 -35.21 -26.11
CA MET A 1 15.68 -34.17 -27.16
C MET A 1 15.45 -32.83 -26.50
N LEU A 2 16.31 -31.85 -26.76
CA LEU A 2 16.15 -30.48 -26.24
C LEU A 2 15.02 -29.77 -26.99
N SER A 3 14.18 -29.04 -26.25
CA SER A 3 13.10 -28.21 -26.79
C SER A 3 13.37 -26.73 -26.48
N ARG A 4 12.56 -25.82 -27.04
CA ARG A 4 12.67 -24.38 -26.74
C ARG A 4 12.48 -24.05 -25.27
N GLU A 5 11.72 -24.87 -24.56
CA GLU A 5 11.50 -24.78 -23.10
C GLU A 5 12.72 -25.20 -22.27
N SER A 6 13.71 -25.84 -22.90
CA SER A 6 14.93 -26.29 -22.20
C SER A 6 15.92 -25.14 -21.95
N TYR A 7 15.76 -24.00 -22.63
CA TYR A 7 16.67 -22.86 -22.57
C TYR A 7 16.19 -21.84 -21.54
N ARG A 8 17.10 -21.41 -20.66
CA ARG A 8 16.79 -20.53 -19.53
C ARG A 8 17.65 -19.27 -19.47
N VAL A 9 18.75 -19.22 -20.21
CA VAL A 9 19.64 -18.06 -20.24
C VAL A 9 19.76 -17.54 -21.67
N GLY A 10 19.51 -16.25 -21.86
CA GLY A 10 19.66 -15.54 -23.12
C GLY A 10 20.96 -14.76 -23.09
N TRP A 11 21.76 -14.86 -24.14
CA TRP A 11 23.00 -14.12 -24.32
C TRP A 11 22.85 -13.25 -25.56
N ILE A 12 22.83 -11.93 -25.36
CA ILE A 12 22.55 -10.96 -26.41
C ILE A 12 23.86 -10.26 -26.78
N CYS A 13 24.18 -10.29 -28.07
CA CYS A 13 25.35 -9.67 -28.67
C CYS A 13 24.93 -8.68 -29.75
N LEU A 14 25.70 -7.61 -29.91
CA LEU A 14 25.37 -6.46 -30.76
C LEU A 14 26.13 -6.48 -32.07
N LEU A 15 27.39 -6.89 -32.00
CA LEU A 15 28.28 -6.98 -33.13
C LEU A 15 28.60 -8.44 -33.44
N GLU A 16 28.87 -8.73 -34.71
CA GLU A 16 29.30 -10.05 -35.15
C GLU A 16 30.51 -10.55 -34.35
N VAL A 17 31.47 -9.66 -34.05
CA VAL A 17 32.65 -10.00 -33.25
C VAL A 17 32.30 -10.44 -31.82
N GLU A 18 31.24 -9.90 -31.23
CA GLU A 18 30.77 -10.26 -29.90
C GLU A 18 30.01 -11.59 -29.92
N GLN A 19 29.21 -11.81 -30.97
CA GLN A 19 28.50 -13.07 -31.16
C GLN A 19 29.48 -14.23 -31.36
N ILE A 20 30.53 -14.02 -32.18
CA ILE A 20 31.62 -15.01 -32.34
C ILE A 20 32.29 -15.27 -30.99
N ALA A 21 32.61 -14.23 -30.22
CA ALA A 21 33.21 -14.39 -28.90
C ALA A 21 32.32 -15.18 -27.94
N ALA A 22 31.00 -14.96 -27.97
CA ALA A 22 30.02 -15.70 -27.16
C ALA A 22 29.91 -17.17 -27.56
N MET A 23 29.88 -17.46 -28.87
CA MET A 23 29.83 -18.84 -29.39
C MET A 23 31.08 -19.64 -28.98
N GLU A 24 32.27 -19.03 -29.01
CA GLU A 24 33.52 -19.66 -28.55
C GLU A 24 33.55 -19.93 -27.02
N MET A 25 32.57 -19.41 -26.26
CA MET A 25 32.42 -19.70 -24.83
C MET A 25 31.56 -20.92 -24.52
N LEU A 26 30.83 -21.47 -25.51
CA LEU A 26 30.02 -22.68 -25.36
C LEU A 26 30.90 -23.89 -25.05
N ASP A 27 30.44 -24.76 -24.16
CA ASP A 27 31.04 -26.08 -23.94
C ASP A 27 30.58 -27.05 -25.05
N ASP A 28 29.29 -27.00 -25.39
CA ASP A 28 28.67 -27.79 -26.45
C ASP A 28 27.72 -26.93 -27.29
N GLU A 29 27.73 -27.11 -28.61
CA GLU A 29 26.78 -26.50 -29.54
C GLU A 29 25.58 -27.42 -29.76
N HIS A 30 24.37 -26.85 -29.71
CA HIS A 30 23.12 -27.57 -29.96
C HIS A 30 22.62 -27.30 -31.38
N PRO A 31 21.93 -28.27 -32.01
CA PRO A 31 21.35 -28.07 -33.33
C PRO A 31 20.23 -27.00 -33.29
N PRO A 32 20.01 -26.28 -34.40
CA PRO A 32 18.95 -25.28 -34.48
C PRO A 32 17.57 -25.91 -34.27
N LEU A 33 16.67 -25.17 -33.62
CA LEU A 33 15.30 -25.60 -33.35
C LEU A 33 14.32 -24.91 -34.31
N PRO A 34 13.15 -25.51 -34.60
CA PRO A 34 12.12 -24.85 -35.41
C PRO A 34 11.66 -23.54 -34.75
N GLN A 35 11.68 -22.45 -35.53
CA GLN A 35 11.27 -21.12 -35.06
C GLN A 35 9.99 -20.64 -35.75
N PRO A 36 9.16 -19.81 -35.08
CA PRO A 36 8.00 -19.19 -35.70
C PRO A 36 8.40 -18.29 -36.88
N SER A 37 7.60 -18.24 -37.95
CA SER A 37 7.87 -17.38 -39.11
C SER A 37 7.83 -15.88 -38.82
N ALA A 38 7.24 -15.49 -37.68
CA ALA A 38 7.19 -14.11 -37.21
C ALA A 38 8.46 -13.68 -36.46
N ASP A 39 9.29 -14.64 -36.04
CA ASP A 39 10.57 -14.37 -35.38
C ASP A 39 11.68 -14.31 -36.44
N THR A 40 12.25 -13.11 -36.59
CA THR A 40 13.30 -12.82 -37.58
C THR A 40 14.71 -12.97 -37.03
N ASN A 41 14.85 -13.27 -35.73
CA ASN A 41 16.15 -13.46 -35.11
C ASN A 41 16.82 -14.74 -35.60
N VAL A 42 18.15 -14.72 -35.53
CA VAL A 42 19.00 -15.90 -35.74
C VAL A 42 19.58 -16.31 -34.38
N TYR A 43 19.28 -17.53 -33.97
CA TYR A 43 19.72 -18.09 -32.69
C TYR A 43 20.83 -19.12 -32.87
N ASN A 44 21.89 -18.98 -32.07
CA ASN A 44 22.86 -20.04 -31.84
C ASN A 44 22.59 -20.64 -30.47
N LEU A 45 22.53 -21.97 -30.39
CA LEU A 45 22.11 -22.69 -29.20
C LEU A 45 23.26 -23.52 -28.66
N GLY A 46 23.38 -23.63 -27.34
CA GLY A 46 24.41 -24.47 -26.73
C GLY A 46 24.27 -24.58 -25.23
N SER A 47 25.32 -25.07 -24.58
CA SER A 47 25.41 -25.11 -23.12
C SER A 47 26.73 -24.58 -22.58
N ILE A 48 26.68 -23.98 -21.40
CA ILE A 48 27.84 -23.56 -20.60
C ILE A 48 27.62 -24.05 -19.17
N ASN A 49 28.52 -24.87 -18.64
CA ASN A 49 28.44 -25.42 -17.29
C ASN A 49 27.03 -26.00 -16.97
N ASN A 50 26.49 -26.83 -17.88
CA ASN A 50 25.15 -27.44 -17.83
C ASN A 50 23.96 -26.46 -17.87
N HIS A 51 24.17 -25.17 -18.11
CA HIS A 51 23.09 -24.23 -18.43
C HIS A 51 22.86 -24.21 -19.93
N ASN A 52 21.61 -24.36 -20.36
CA ASN A 52 21.23 -24.20 -21.77
C ASN A 52 21.08 -22.72 -22.12
N VAL A 53 21.91 -22.26 -23.05
CA VAL A 53 22.05 -20.85 -23.43
C VAL A 53 21.56 -20.65 -24.87
N VAL A 54 20.78 -19.59 -25.08
CA VAL A 54 20.42 -19.09 -26.42
C VAL A 54 21.18 -17.80 -26.68
N ILE A 55 21.98 -17.77 -27.75
CA ILE A 55 22.74 -16.60 -28.20
C ILE A 55 22.00 -15.96 -29.37
N ALA A 56 21.73 -14.65 -29.32
CA ALA A 56 21.25 -13.89 -30.48
C ALA A 56 22.14 -12.67 -30.76
N GLY A 57 22.35 -12.43 -32.05
CA GLY A 57 22.93 -11.19 -32.56
C GLY A 57 21.84 -10.16 -32.88
N LEU A 58 22.15 -8.88 -32.73
CA LEU A 58 21.26 -7.80 -33.15
C LEU A 58 21.48 -7.47 -34.64
N PRO A 59 20.40 -7.31 -35.44
CA PRO A 59 20.53 -6.92 -36.85
C PRO A 59 21.05 -5.49 -37.02
N ARG A 60 20.82 -4.61 -36.02
CA ARG A 60 21.36 -3.24 -35.92
C ARG A 60 21.57 -2.86 -34.45
N ALA A 61 22.55 -2.00 -34.20
CA ALA A 61 22.77 -1.38 -32.88
C ALA A 61 21.60 -0.43 -32.51
N GLY A 62 21.40 -0.23 -31.20
CA GLY A 62 20.41 0.67 -30.61
C GLY A 62 19.28 0.01 -29.82
N ASN A 63 18.74 0.75 -28.83
CA ASN A 63 17.72 0.31 -27.88
C ASN A 63 16.47 -0.33 -28.52
N TYR A 64 15.91 0.24 -29.60
CA TYR A 64 14.72 -0.34 -30.26
C TYR A 64 14.98 -1.73 -30.85
N SER A 65 16.16 -1.92 -31.45
CA SER A 65 16.56 -3.21 -32.01
C SER A 65 16.75 -4.23 -30.89
N ALA A 66 17.39 -3.81 -29.79
CA ALA A 66 17.57 -4.65 -28.61
C ALA A 66 16.24 -5.10 -28.00
N ALA A 67 15.28 -4.20 -27.82
CA ALA A 67 13.94 -4.53 -27.32
C ALA A 67 13.21 -5.51 -28.25
N THR A 68 13.30 -5.31 -29.57
CA THR A 68 12.66 -6.18 -30.56
C THR A 68 13.24 -7.60 -30.52
N VAL A 69 14.56 -7.73 -30.48
CA VAL A 69 15.23 -9.03 -30.42
C VAL A 69 14.89 -9.75 -29.13
N VAL A 70 14.92 -9.05 -27.99
CA VAL A 70 14.57 -9.63 -26.68
C VAL A 70 13.12 -10.08 -26.63
N THR A 71 12.18 -9.26 -27.12
CA THR A 71 10.76 -9.60 -27.20
C THR A 71 10.53 -10.87 -28.03
N GLN A 72 11.13 -10.96 -29.22
CA GLN A 72 11.02 -12.13 -30.09
C GLN A 72 11.69 -13.36 -29.46
N MET A 73 12.87 -13.20 -28.85
CA MET A 73 13.59 -14.26 -28.15
C MET A 73 12.78 -14.83 -26.99
N ARG A 74 12.15 -14.00 -26.16
CA ARG A 74 11.27 -14.46 -25.07
C ARG A 74 10.05 -15.20 -25.58
N THR A 75 9.49 -14.75 -26.70
CA THR A 75 8.34 -15.39 -27.35
C THR A 75 8.72 -16.79 -27.86
N THR A 76 9.92 -16.93 -28.44
CA THR A 76 10.39 -18.20 -29.00
C THR A 76 10.89 -19.16 -27.92
N PHE A 77 11.54 -18.67 -26.85
CA PHE A 77 12.05 -19.45 -25.73
C PHE A 77 11.31 -19.08 -24.43
N PRO A 78 10.14 -19.71 -24.16
CA PRO A 78 9.21 -19.26 -23.13
C PRO A 78 9.75 -19.41 -21.69
N ASN A 79 10.81 -20.19 -21.48
CA ASN A 79 11.42 -20.43 -20.17
C ASN A 79 12.70 -19.61 -19.94
N LEU A 80 12.98 -18.61 -20.78
CA LEU A 80 14.06 -17.65 -20.53
C LEU A 80 13.86 -16.93 -19.19
N LYS A 81 14.87 -17.02 -18.32
CA LYS A 81 14.88 -16.47 -16.97
C LYS A 81 15.83 -15.28 -16.82
N TYR A 82 17.02 -15.40 -17.41
CA TYR A 82 18.09 -14.42 -17.28
C TYR A 82 18.61 -14.00 -18.63
N GLY A 83 18.88 -12.71 -18.79
CA GLY A 83 19.64 -12.17 -19.91
C GLY A 83 21.08 -11.85 -19.51
N LEU A 84 22.01 -12.08 -20.40
CA LEU A 84 23.35 -11.52 -20.37
C LEU A 84 23.47 -10.64 -21.61
N LEU A 85 23.58 -9.33 -21.39
CA LEU A 85 23.86 -8.39 -22.46
C LEU A 85 25.37 -8.15 -22.48
N VAL A 86 26.07 -8.87 -23.35
CA VAL A 86 27.54 -8.92 -23.35
C VAL A 86 28.05 -8.33 -24.66
N GLY A 87 28.93 -7.35 -24.54
CA GLY A 87 29.47 -6.67 -25.71
C GLY A 87 30.57 -5.69 -25.32
N ILE A 88 30.92 -4.82 -26.26
CA ILE A 88 31.88 -3.75 -26.04
C ILE A 88 31.19 -2.44 -25.65
N GLY A 89 31.91 -1.57 -24.96
CA GLY A 89 31.46 -0.23 -24.61
C GLY A 89 32.63 0.72 -24.52
N GLY A 90 32.32 2.01 -24.52
CA GLY A 90 33.34 3.05 -24.34
C GLY A 90 33.54 3.37 -22.86
N GLY A 91 34.77 3.39 -22.39
CA GLY A 91 35.12 3.57 -20.98
C GLY A 91 35.41 5.02 -20.61
N VAL A 92 35.05 5.41 -19.40
CA VAL A 92 35.43 6.70 -18.84
C VAL A 92 36.80 6.56 -18.17
N PRO A 93 37.82 7.35 -18.53
CA PRO A 93 39.18 7.24 -17.98
C PRO A 93 39.28 7.83 -16.56
N ILE A 94 38.53 7.27 -15.61
CA ILE A 94 38.49 7.68 -14.21
C ILE A 94 39.17 6.63 -13.31
N LYS A 95 39.58 7.04 -12.12
CA LYS A 95 40.16 6.15 -11.11
C LYS A 95 39.04 5.50 -10.29
N THR A 96 39.10 4.17 -10.19
CA THR A 96 38.24 3.36 -9.31
C THR A 96 39.10 2.67 -8.25
N ASP A 97 38.46 1.89 -7.36
CA ASP A 97 39.14 1.06 -6.37
C ASP A 97 40.08 0.01 -7.00
N HIS A 98 39.84 -0.36 -8.27
CA HIS A 98 40.65 -1.31 -9.03
C HIS A 98 41.64 -0.62 -9.99
N GLY A 99 41.91 0.67 -9.77
CA GLY A 99 42.80 1.48 -10.61
C GLY A 99 42.07 2.25 -11.70
N MET A 100 42.84 2.81 -12.63
CA MET A 100 42.31 3.56 -13.78
C MET A 100 41.65 2.60 -14.78
N ILE A 101 40.49 2.98 -15.32
CA ILE A 101 39.83 2.24 -16.39
C ILE A 101 40.70 2.30 -17.66
N ARG A 102 40.97 1.13 -18.26
CA ARG A 102 41.75 0.99 -19.50
C ARG A 102 41.05 0.14 -20.56
N LEU A 103 41.53 0.23 -21.80
CA LEU A 103 41.09 -0.64 -22.88
C LEU A 103 41.36 -2.11 -22.54
N GLY A 104 40.38 -2.97 -22.83
CA GLY A 104 40.41 -4.39 -22.48
C GLY A 104 40.05 -4.71 -21.03
N HIS A 105 39.71 -3.72 -20.19
CA HIS A 105 39.04 -3.97 -18.91
C HIS A 105 37.55 -4.29 -19.11
N VAL A 106 36.88 -4.80 -18.08
CA VAL A 106 35.43 -5.06 -18.09
C VAL A 106 34.73 -4.14 -17.09
N VAL A 107 33.57 -3.60 -17.46
CA VAL A 107 32.65 -2.90 -16.55
C VAL A 107 31.37 -3.73 -16.40
N ASN A 108 30.92 -3.91 -15.16
CA ASN A 108 29.66 -4.58 -14.80
C ASN A 108 28.95 -3.81 -13.67
N MET A 109 27.64 -3.98 -13.55
CA MET A 109 26.82 -3.44 -12.46
C MET A 109 26.85 -4.31 -11.18
N GLU A 110 27.24 -5.59 -11.24
CA GLU A 110 27.24 -6.51 -10.09
C GLU A 110 28.62 -7.10 -9.72
N ALA A 111 28.74 -7.60 -8.49
CA ALA A 111 29.99 -8.02 -7.85
C ALA A 111 30.26 -9.52 -7.93
N LEU A 112 31.39 -9.91 -8.54
CA LEU A 112 32.05 -11.21 -8.31
C LEU A 112 33.58 -11.05 -8.21
N GLN A 113 34.22 -12.01 -7.55
CA GLN A 113 35.68 -12.13 -7.44
C GLN A 113 36.12 -13.33 -8.28
N LEU A 114 37.03 -13.14 -9.23
CA LEU A 114 37.43 -14.19 -10.19
C LEU A 114 38.91 -14.53 -10.08
N SER A 115 39.22 -15.80 -10.35
CA SER A 115 40.57 -16.31 -10.56
C SER A 115 40.65 -17.11 -11.87
N ARG A 116 41.69 -16.79 -12.66
CA ARG A 116 42.24 -17.47 -13.86
C ARG A 116 41.29 -17.86 -15.01
N LEU A 117 41.63 -17.39 -16.23
CA LEU A 117 41.01 -17.78 -17.49
C LEU A 117 42.05 -18.35 -18.48
N ARG A 118 41.61 -19.26 -19.35
CA ARG A 118 42.41 -19.86 -20.43
C ARG A 118 42.55 -18.88 -21.61
N THR A 119 43.71 -18.90 -22.26
CA THR A 119 44.08 -18.01 -23.38
C THR A 119 43.46 -18.50 -24.70
N PHE A 120 42.65 -17.66 -25.36
CA PHE A 120 42.04 -17.95 -26.66
C PHE A 120 42.94 -17.49 -27.83
N ARG A 121 43.15 -18.35 -28.84
CA ARG A 121 44.11 -18.11 -29.94
C ARG A 121 43.65 -17.08 -30.99
N ARG A 122 42.36 -16.75 -31.05
CA ARG A 122 41.73 -15.90 -32.10
C ARG A 122 41.58 -14.42 -31.72
N PHE A 123 41.67 -14.08 -30.43
CA PHE A 123 41.49 -12.73 -29.88
C PHE A 123 42.76 -12.29 -29.14
N LYS A 124 43.79 -11.93 -29.90
CA LYS A 124 45.09 -11.54 -29.32
C LYS A 124 45.01 -10.21 -28.59
N PHE A 125 45.65 -10.13 -27.43
CA PHE A 125 45.84 -8.88 -26.70
C PHE A 125 46.61 -7.86 -27.58
N PRO A 126 46.06 -6.65 -27.83
CA PRO A 126 46.68 -5.66 -28.71
C PRO A 126 47.97 -5.02 -28.17
N SER A 127 48.39 -5.32 -26.93
CA SER A 127 49.45 -4.64 -26.15
C SER A 127 49.00 -3.32 -25.50
N THR A 128 49.49 -3.10 -24.27
CA THR A 128 49.49 -1.82 -23.52
C THR A 128 50.02 -0.64 -24.33
N ALA A 129 50.98 -0.88 -25.23
CA ALA A 129 51.51 0.15 -26.12
C ALA A 129 50.47 0.72 -27.10
N ASN A 130 49.33 0.05 -27.28
CA ASN A 130 48.22 0.49 -28.13
C ASN A 130 47.01 1.03 -27.33
N ASP A 131 47.16 1.26 -26.02
CA ASP A 131 46.18 1.96 -25.18
C ASP A 131 46.40 3.49 -25.28
N TYR A 132 45.78 4.12 -26.27
CA TYR A 132 45.92 5.56 -26.50
C TYR A 132 44.82 6.35 -25.78
N LEU A 133 45.21 7.22 -24.85
CA LEU A 133 44.33 8.25 -24.28
C LEU A 133 44.84 9.64 -24.62
N TYR A 134 43.94 10.50 -25.11
CA TYR A 134 44.17 11.92 -25.29
C TYR A 134 43.46 12.77 -24.21
N PRO A 135 43.96 13.97 -23.88
CA PRO A 135 43.25 14.94 -23.05
C PRO A 135 41.88 15.28 -23.64
N SER A 136 40.87 15.53 -22.80
CA SER A 136 39.50 15.75 -23.26
C SER A 136 39.29 16.99 -24.14
N HIS A 137 40.23 17.93 -24.13
CA HIS A 137 40.20 19.11 -25.01
C HIS A 137 40.90 18.89 -26.36
N TYR A 138 41.60 17.77 -26.56
CA TYR A 138 42.24 17.43 -27.82
C TYR A 138 41.23 16.67 -28.68
N THR A 139 40.98 17.16 -29.90
CA THR A 139 40.02 16.55 -30.83
C THR A 139 40.73 16.01 -32.05
N HIS A 140 40.19 14.92 -32.58
CA HIS A 140 40.68 14.34 -33.83
C HIS A 140 40.49 15.33 -34.98
N LYS A 141 41.49 15.43 -35.87
CA LYS A 141 41.51 16.47 -36.92
C LYS A 141 40.66 16.12 -38.15
N GLN A 142 40.44 14.83 -38.41
CA GLN A 142 39.70 14.33 -39.57
C GLN A 142 38.80 13.15 -39.19
N ASP A 143 37.50 13.26 -39.39
CA ASP A 143 36.57 12.18 -39.03
C ASP A 143 36.73 10.95 -39.95
N GLY A 144 36.69 9.75 -39.36
CA GLY A 144 36.63 8.48 -40.11
C GLY A 144 37.97 7.92 -40.60
N VAL A 145 39.10 8.54 -40.24
CA VAL A 145 40.46 8.03 -40.51
C VAL A 145 41.20 7.76 -39.21
N SER A 146 42.20 6.88 -39.24
CA SER A 146 42.98 6.55 -38.05
C SER A 146 43.77 7.76 -37.54
N CYS A 147 44.14 7.79 -36.25
CA CYS A 147 44.99 8.86 -35.70
C CYS A 147 46.33 9.02 -36.43
N ALA A 148 46.86 7.93 -37.00
CA ALA A 148 48.10 7.95 -37.77
C ALA A 148 47.90 8.66 -39.13
N ASP A 149 46.78 8.40 -39.80
CA ASP A 149 46.46 8.98 -41.12
C ASP A 149 45.89 10.40 -40.99
N GLY A 150 45.16 10.68 -39.89
CA GLY A 150 44.57 11.99 -39.58
C GLY A 150 45.56 13.01 -38.99
N GLY A 151 46.83 12.62 -38.77
CA GLY A 151 47.89 13.52 -38.31
C GLY A 151 47.73 13.99 -36.85
N CYS A 152 47.19 13.14 -35.97
CA CYS A 152 47.15 13.40 -34.53
C CYS A 152 48.56 13.30 -33.95
N ASP A 153 48.92 14.22 -33.05
CA ASP A 153 50.26 14.29 -32.46
C ASP A 153 50.41 13.24 -31.34
N PRO A 154 51.28 12.22 -31.48
CA PRO A 154 51.49 11.21 -30.45
C PRO A 154 52.00 11.79 -29.11
N LYS A 155 52.62 12.98 -29.12
CA LYS A 155 53.10 13.64 -27.90
C LYS A 155 51.98 14.20 -27.04
N GLN A 156 50.77 14.34 -27.58
CA GLN A 156 49.59 14.77 -26.84
C GLN A 156 48.92 13.61 -26.09
N ARG A 157 49.43 12.38 -26.23
CA ARG A 157 48.90 11.22 -25.47
C ARG A 157 49.27 11.35 -24.00
N ILE A 158 48.33 10.99 -23.13
CA ILE A 158 48.55 10.94 -21.69
C ILE A 158 49.44 9.74 -21.38
N GLU A 159 50.59 9.99 -20.77
CA GLU A 159 51.50 8.93 -20.32
C GLU A 159 50.85 8.13 -19.19
N ARG A 160 50.86 6.80 -19.34
CA ARG A 160 50.23 5.85 -18.41
C ARG A 160 51.26 4.81 -17.98
N PRO A 161 51.32 4.41 -16.70
CA PRO A 161 52.27 3.40 -16.24
C PRO A 161 52.08 2.07 -16.97
N ASN A 162 53.17 1.49 -17.50
CA ASN A 162 53.18 0.16 -18.09
C ASN A 162 53.17 -0.89 -16.96
N ASP A 163 52.03 -1.51 -16.72
CA ASP A 163 51.89 -2.61 -15.75
C ASP A 163 52.22 -3.98 -16.42
N GLU A 164 53.34 -4.06 -17.14
CA GLU A 164 53.72 -5.26 -17.93
C GLU A 164 54.32 -6.42 -17.11
N GLU A 165 54.50 -6.27 -15.79
CA GLU A 165 55.22 -7.27 -14.98
C GLU A 165 54.36 -8.45 -14.45
N GLY A 166 53.18 -8.72 -15.03
CA GLY A 166 52.30 -9.81 -14.60
C GLY A 166 51.59 -10.57 -15.73
N GLU A 167 51.19 -11.82 -15.47
CA GLU A 167 50.27 -12.57 -16.36
C GLU A 167 49.00 -11.74 -16.62
N PRO A 168 48.47 -11.68 -17.85
CA PRO A 168 47.30 -10.85 -18.16
C PRO A 168 46.07 -11.34 -17.40
N PHE A 169 45.67 -10.60 -16.36
CA PHE A 169 44.44 -10.82 -15.61
C PHE A 169 43.36 -9.84 -16.08
N ILE A 170 42.11 -10.30 -16.11
CA ILE A 170 40.97 -9.44 -16.46
C ILE A 170 40.68 -8.54 -15.26
N ILE A 171 40.78 -7.22 -15.45
CA ILE A 171 40.39 -6.22 -14.46
C ILE A 171 38.92 -5.88 -14.67
N VAL A 172 38.13 -6.01 -13.60
CA VAL A 172 36.70 -5.74 -13.60
C VAL A 172 36.41 -4.53 -12.72
N HIS A 173 35.80 -3.50 -13.30
CA HIS A 173 35.33 -2.33 -12.59
C HIS A 173 33.81 -2.41 -12.37
N ARG A 174 33.36 -1.91 -11.23
CA ARG A 174 31.95 -1.92 -10.84
C ARG A 174 31.41 -0.50 -10.85
N GLY A 175 30.30 -0.29 -11.53
CA GLY A 175 29.62 0.99 -11.50
C GLY A 175 28.64 1.20 -12.64
N THR A 176 28.19 2.45 -12.76
CA THR A 176 27.11 2.84 -13.66
C THR A 176 27.53 2.70 -15.12
N ILE A 177 26.72 2.00 -15.91
CA ILE A 177 26.82 1.95 -17.37
C ILE A 177 25.66 2.79 -17.93
N ALA A 178 25.96 3.84 -18.67
CA ALA A 178 24.96 4.70 -19.30
C ALA A 178 24.58 4.16 -20.69
N SER A 179 23.27 4.17 -20.97
CA SER A 179 22.68 3.68 -22.21
C SER A 179 22.04 4.82 -23.00
N GLY A 180 22.28 4.90 -24.32
CA GLY A 180 21.69 5.95 -25.16
C GLY A 180 21.58 5.57 -26.64
N GLU A 181 20.83 6.33 -27.43
CA GLU A 181 20.64 6.02 -28.87
C GLU A 181 21.84 6.43 -29.76
N LEU A 182 22.79 7.20 -29.23
CA LEU A 182 23.93 7.73 -29.98
C LEU A 182 25.25 7.40 -29.29
N VAL A 183 26.28 7.12 -30.09
CA VAL A 183 27.66 6.93 -29.61
C VAL A 183 28.21 8.27 -29.10
N ILE A 184 28.73 8.27 -27.87
CA ILE A 184 29.49 9.41 -27.34
C ILE A 184 30.87 9.45 -28.00
N LYS A 185 31.18 10.54 -28.69
CA LYS A 185 32.48 10.80 -29.35
C LYS A 185 33.15 12.09 -28.86
N ASP A 186 32.49 12.83 -27.97
CA ASP A 186 33.03 14.06 -27.39
C ASP A 186 33.50 13.76 -25.96
N ALA A 187 34.82 13.89 -25.76
CA ALA A 187 35.46 13.60 -24.49
C ALA A 187 35.05 14.57 -23.36
N LYS A 188 34.66 15.81 -23.68
CA LYS A 188 34.14 16.76 -22.68
C LYS A 188 32.73 16.36 -22.26
N GLN A 189 31.87 16.06 -23.23
CA GLN A 189 30.52 15.59 -22.95
C GLN A 189 30.54 14.30 -22.11
N ARG A 190 31.45 13.38 -22.42
CA ARG A 190 31.72 12.18 -21.63
C ARG A 190 32.08 12.54 -20.18
N ASP A 191 33.04 13.44 -19.98
CA ASP A 191 33.53 13.82 -18.65
C ASP A 191 32.44 14.52 -17.83
N ASP A 192 31.66 15.41 -18.44
CA ASP A 192 30.53 16.11 -17.80
C ASP A 192 29.46 15.11 -17.32
N LEU A 193 29.03 14.19 -18.20
CA LEU A 193 28.06 13.14 -17.86
C LEU A 193 28.60 12.15 -16.82
N ALA A 194 29.88 11.83 -16.88
CA ALA A 194 30.52 10.97 -15.90
C ALA A 194 30.59 11.63 -14.52
N GLN A 195 30.88 12.94 -14.46
CA GLN A 195 30.88 13.70 -13.22
C GLN A 195 29.48 13.86 -12.64
N GLU A 196 28.48 14.11 -13.49
CA GLU A 196 27.09 14.32 -13.05
C GLU A 196 26.42 13.03 -12.54
N HIS A 197 26.63 11.91 -13.23
CA HIS A 197 25.89 10.67 -12.99
C HIS A 197 26.75 9.49 -12.52
N GLY A 198 28.05 9.68 -12.32
CA GLY A 198 28.97 8.63 -11.88
C GLY A 198 29.16 7.51 -12.90
N VAL A 199 29.10 7.83 -14.20
CA VAL A 199 29.19 6.87 -15.31
C VAL A 199 30.61 6.36 -15.48
N LEU A 200 30.77 5.05 -15.61
CA LEU A 200 32.06 4.39 -15.90
C LEU A 200 32.16 3.90 -17.35
N CYS A 201 31.03 3.61 -18.00
CA CYS A 201 30.97 3.07 -19.35
C CYS A 201 29.73 3.59 -20.09
N PHE A 202 29.85 3.85 -21.38
CA PHE A 202 28.73 4.15 -22.28
C PHE A 202 28.50 3.01 -23.26
N GLU A 203 27.23 2.71 -23.52
CA GLU A 203 26.74 1.72 -24.49
C GLU A 203 25.38 2.17 -25.03
N MET A 204 24.73 1.40 -25.92
CA MET A 204 23.58 1.90 -26.69
C MET A 204 22.29 1.06 -26.62
N GLU A 205 22.23 0.03 -25.78
CA GLU A 205 21.20 -1.03 -25.92
C GLU A 205 20.65 -1.59 -24.62
N ALA A 206 21.35 -1.38 -23.49
CA ALA A 206 20.91 -1.90 -22.21
C ALA A 206 19.51 -1.41 -21.85
N ALA A 207 19.18 -0.13 -22.08
CA ALA A 207 17.86 0.39 -21.76
C ALA A 207 16.73 -0.31 -22.51
N GLY A 208 16.96 -0.67 -23.78
CA GLY A 208 16.00 -1.41 -24.59
C GLY A 208 15.88 -2.88 -24.18
N ALA A 209 17.00 -3.55 -23.92
CA ALA A 209 16.98 -4.97 -23.53
C ALA A 209 16.39 -5.20 -22.13
N LEU A 210 16.70 -4.29 -21.19
CA LEU A 210 16.24 -4.36 -19.79
C LEU A 210 14.75 -4.14 -19.62
N ALA A 211 14.07 -3.53 -20.61
CA ALA A 211 12.63 -3.34 -20.58
C ALA A 211 11.89 -4.69 -20.55
N ASP A 212 12.34 -5.65 -21.36
CA ASP A 212 11.64 -6.90 -21.58
C ASP A 212 12.36 -8.12 -20.99
N LEU A 213 13.64 -8.04 -20.59
CA LEU A 213 14.34 -9.16 -19.96
C LEU A 213 15.31 -8.63 -18.89
N PRO A 214 15.25 -9.13 -17.64
CA PRO A 214 16.27 -8.81 -16.64
C PRO A 214 17.64 -9.27 -17.14
N CYS A 215 18.50 -8.31 -17.46
CA CYS A 215 19.81 -8.57 -18.06
C CYS A 215 20.93 -8.09 -17.13
N MET A 216 21.97 -8.90 -16.97
CA MET A 216 23.25 -8.40 -16.50
C MET A 216 24.00 -7.76 -17.67
N VAL A 217 24.43 -6.51 -17.51
CA VAL A 217 25.12 -5.76 -18.57
C VAL A 217 26.63 -5.86 -18.36
N ILE A 218 27.32 -6.44 -19.33
CA ILE A 218 28.77 -6.69 -19.29
C ILE A 218 29.39 -5.99 -20.50
N ARG A 219 30.31 -5.07 -20.23
CA ARG A 219 30.97 -4.27 -21.27
C ARG A 219 32.48 -4.41 -21.19
N GLY A 220 33.08 -4.93 -22.26
CA GLY A 220 34.52 -4.84 -22.47
C GLY A 220 34.87 -3.45 -23.03
N ILE A 221 35.82 -2.76 -22.42
CA ILE A 221 36.17 -1.41 -22.83
C ILE A 221 36.96 -1.44 -24.13
N SER A 222 36.38 -0.89 -25.20
CA SER A 222 36.96 -0.87 -26.56
C SER A 222 37.53 0.49 -26.97
N ASP A 223 37.01 1.57 -26.40
CA ASP A 223 37.44 2.95 -26.66
C ASP A 223 37.18 3.83 -25.43
N TYR A 224 37.52 5.11 -25.49
CA TYR A 224 37.32 6.07 -24.39
C TYR A 224 36.19 7.07 -24.63
N CYS A 225 35.22 6.78 -25.51
CA CYS A 225 34.15 7.72 -25.87
C CYS A 225 34.68 9.09 -26.33
N ASP A 226 35.76 9.10 -27.11
CA ASP A 226 36.36 10.30 -27.67
C ASP A 226 36.41 10.23 -29.21
N SER A 227 36.94 11.29 -29.80
CA SER A 227 37.05 11.42 -31.26
C SER A 227 38.19 10.56 -31.85
N HIS A 228 38.98 9.87 -31.03
CA HIS A 228 40.17 9.10 -31.42
C HIS A 228 39.90 7.59 -31.49
N LYS A 229 38.64 7.19 -31.69
CA LYS A 229 38.22 5.79 -31.72
C LYS A 229 39.05 4.94 -32.69
N ASN A 230 39.43 3.74 -32.24
CA ASN A 230 40.17 2.73 -33.00
C ASN A 230 39.57 1.34 -32.75
N ASP A 231 39.25 0.61 -33.81
CA ASP A 231 38.56 -0.68 -33.72
C ASP A 231 39.48 -1.86 -33.36
N GLN A 232 40.79 -1.65 -33.24
CA GLN A 232 41.78 -2.70 -32.90
C GLN A 232 41.46 -3.42 -31.58
N TRP A 233 40.81 -2.75 -30.64
CA TRP A 233 40.45 -3.32 -29.33
C TRP A 233 39.13 -4.06 -29.31
N HIS A 234 38.28 -3.93 -30.35
CA HIS A 234 36.93 -4.53 -30.38
C HIS A 234 36.98 -6.05 -30.14
N GLY A 235 37.86 -6.76 -30.84
CA GLY A 235 37.96 -8.21 -30.72
C GLY A 235 38.41 -8.66 -29.33
N TYR A 236 39.45 -8.02 -28.78
CA TYR A 236 39.95 -8.36 -27.44
C TYR A 236 38.94 -8.00 -26.35
N ALA A 237 38.36 -6.79 -26.39
CA ALA A 237 37.36 -6.33 -25.45
C ALA A 237 36.11 -7.25 -25.44
N ALA A 238 35.63 -7.64 -26.62
CA ALA A 238 34.52 -8.59 -26.74
C ALA A 238 34.85 -9.96 -26.13
N ALA A 239 36.05 -10.48 -26.40
CA ALA A 239 36.50 -11.77 -25.87
C ALA A 239 36.66 -11.75 -24.34
N VAL A 240 37.20 -10.67 -23.78
CA VAL A 240 37.35 -10.49 -22.32
C VAL A 240 35.97 -10.39 -21.65
N ALA A 241 35.03 -9.63 -22.22
CA ALA A 241 33.65 -9.54 -21.74
C ALA A 241 32.95 -10.91 -21.78
N ALA A 242 33.10 -11.65 -22.88
CA ALA A 242 32.54 -12.99 -23.03
C ALA A 242 33.18 -14.00 -22.06
N ALA A 243 34.49 -13.93 -21.82
CA ALA A 243 35.17 -14.77 -20.87
C ALA A 243 34.73 -14.49 -19.42
N TYR A 244 34.49 -13.21 -19.08
CA TYR A 244 33.88 -12.84 -17.80
C TYR A 244 32.46 -13.41 -17.67
N ALA A 245 31.62 -13.24 -18.70
CA ALA A 245 30.26 -13.79 -18.72
C ALA A 245 30.25 -15.32 -18.56
N ARG A 246 31.16 -16.05 -19.24
CA ARG A 246 31.32 -17.50 -19.07
C ARG A 246 31.61 -17.89 -17.62
N GLN A 247 32.47 -17.14 -16.92
CA GLN A 247 32.79 -17.42 -15.52
C GLN A 247 31.58 -17.25 -14.58
N LEU A 248 30.60 -16.41 -14.93
CA LEU A 248 29.37 -16.27 -14.15
C LEU A 248 28.54 -17.56 -14.14
N PHE A 249 28.54 -18.32 -15.24
CA PHE A 249 27.84 -19.61 -15.29
C PHE A 249 28.38 -20.65 -14.30
N PHE A 250 29.66 -20.52 -13.88
CA PHE A 250 30.25 -21.39 -12.84
C PHE A 250 29.83 -21.01 -11.42
N HIS A 251 29.30 -19.79 -11.23
CA HIS A 251 28.79 -19.31 -9.94
C HIS A 251 27.25 -19.35 -9.87
N MET A 252 26.58 -19.62 -10.99
CA MET A 252 25.13 -19.69 -11.09
C MET A 252 24.65 -21.12 -10.79
N ALA A 253 23.95 -21.32 -9.67
CA ALA A 253 23.42 -22.62 -9.28
C ALA A 253 22.27 -23.06 -10.22
N ILE A 254 22.41 -24.23 -10.84
CA ILE A 254 21.42 -24.76 -11.79
C ILE A 254 20.04 -24.90 -11.15
N GLU A 255 19.97 -25.35 -9.90
CA GLU A 255 18.73 -25.54 -9.16
C GLU A 255 18.00 -24.21 -8.88
N GLU A 256 18.73 -23.12 -8.62
CA GLU A 256 18.16 -21.80 -8.39
C GLU A 256 17.57 -21.22 -9.68
N VAL A 257 18.26 -21.40 -10.82
CA VAL A 257 17.77 -21.02 -12.16
C VAL A 257 16.55 -21.85 -12.57
N GLN A 258 16.46 -23.10 -12.11
CA GLN A 258 15.31 -23.98 -12.35
C GLN A 258 14.10 -23.61 -11.50
N ARG A 259 14.32 -23.17 -10.26
CA ARG A 259 13.28 -22.79 -9.30
C ARG A 259 12.81 -21.34 -9.43
N THR A 260 13.54 -20.49 -10.15
CA THR A 260 13.13 -19.09 -10.35
C THR A 260 11.84 -19.04 -11.18
N PRO A 261 10.79 -18.33 -10.72
CA PRO A 261 9.61 -18.06 -11.54
C PRO A 261 10.00 -17.35 -12.84
N ASN A 262 9.19 -17.45 -13.92
CA ASN A 262 9.47 -16.69 -15.14
C ASN A 262 9.54 -15.19 -14.81
N PRO A 263 10.55 -14.45 -15.30
CA PRO A 263 10.65 -13.02 -15.07
C PRO A 263 9.37 -12.35 -15.57
N THR A 264 8.73 -11.64 -14.65
CA THR A 264 7.54 -10.83 -14.86
C THR A 264 7.81 -9.83 -15.98
N PRO A 265 6.85 -9.53 -16.87
CA PRO A 265 6.89 -8.27 -17.61
C PRO A 265 6.88 -7.15 -16.57
N THR A 266 7.97 -6.38 -16.49
CA THR A 266 8.11 -5.20 -15.59
C THR A 266 6.96 -4.21 -15.77
N ALA A 267 6.28 -4.23 -16.93
CA ALA A 267 5.14 -3.41 -17.30
C ALA A 267 3.88 -3.55 -16.40
N PHE A 268 3.76 -4.60 -15.59
CA PHE A 268 2.58 -4.82 -14.73
C PHE A 268 2.91 -5.05 -13.25
N GLU A 269 4.16 -4.84 -12.85
CA GLU A 269 4.55 -5.00 -11.45
C GLU A 269 3.97 -3.87 -10.58
N LEU A 270 3.27 -4.25 -9.52
CA LEU A 270 2.79 -3.31 -8.50
C LEU A 270 3.30 -3.77 -7.14
N PRO A 271 3.99 -2.91 -6.38
CA PRO A 271 4.36 -3.26 -5.01
C PRO A 271 3.10 -3.45 -4.17
N LEU A 272 3.10 -4.50 -3.35
CA LEU A 272 2.06 -4.78 -2.37
C LEU A 272 1.85 -3.56 -1.46
N ASN A 273 0.63 -3.03 -1.46
CA ASN A 273 0.24 -1.93 -0.59
C ASN A 273 -0.81 -2.39 0.43
N LEU A 274 -0.36 -2.63 1.67
CA LEU A 274 -1.21 -2.99 2.81
C LEU A 274 -1.29 -1.85 3.86
N SER A 275 -0.88 -0.62 3.53
CA SER A 275 -0.76 0.46 4.52
C SER A 275 -2.08 0.84 5.21
N GLU A 276 -3.22 0.52 4.60
CA GLU A 276 -4.56 0.81 5.13
C GLU A 276 -5.21 -0.40 5.82
N ILE A 277 -4.52 -1.55 5.89
CA ILE A 277 -5.07 -2.79 6.43
C ILE A 277 -4.32 -3.15 7.71
N SER A 278 -5.04 -3.26 8.82
CA SER A 278 -4.45 -3.68 10.09
C SER A 278 -4.02 -5.14 10.02
N GLU A 279 -2.73 -5.38 10.07
CA GLU A 279 -2.14 -6.72 10.10
C GLU A 279 -1.95 -7.20 11.54
N VAL A 280 -2.20 -8.48 11.78
CA VAL A 280 -1.79 -9.09 13.05
C VAL A 280 -0.28 -9.39 13.02
N THR A 281 0.38 -9.17 14.15
CA THR A 281 1.82 -9.46 14.34
C THR A 281 2.11 -10.95 14.30
N HIS A 282 1.16 -11.78 14.75
CA HIS A 282 1.27 -13.23 14.79
C HIS A 282 -0.01 -13.88 14.27
N PHE A 283 0.06 -14.50 13.10
CA PHE A 283 -1.05 -15.26 12.51
C PHE A 283 -0.95 -16.73 12.93
N VAL A 284 -2.01 -17.25 13.53
CA VAL A 284 -2.06 -18.59 14.12
C VAL A 284 -3.00 -19.50 13.32
N ALA A 285 -2.61 -20.77 13.17
CA ALA A 285 -3.39 -21.84 12.56
C ALA A 285 -3.73 -21.62 11.08
N ARG A 286 -4.79 -22.30 10.63
CA ARG A 286 -5.42 -22.18 9.30
C ARG A 286 -4.61 -22.68 8.10
N GLU A 287 -3.62 -23.54 8.33
CA GLU A 287 -2.81 -24.13 7.27
C GLU A 287 -3.66 -24.88 6.22
N ASP A 288 -4.68 -25.62 6.67
CA ASP A 288 -5.59 -26.32 5.76
C ASP A 288 -6.37 -25.36 4.85
N GLN A 289 -6.79 -24.21 5.38
CA GLN A 289 -7.52 -23.20 4.62
C GLN A 289 -6.59 -22.48 3.65
N LEU A 290 -5.35 -22.14 4.07
CA LEU A 290 -4.34 -21.57 3.18
C LEU A 290 -4.00 -22.52 2.02
N LYS A 291 -3.82 -23.80 2.32
CA LYS A 291 -3.60 -24.83 1.30
C LYS A 291 -4.78 -24.93 0.34
N LYS A 292 -6.02 -24.87 0.82
CA LYS A 292 -7.22 -24.84 -0.03
C LYS A 292 -7.28 -23.60 -0.92
N ILE A 293 -6.89 -22.42 -0.42
CA ILE A 293 -6.79 -21.22 -1.26
C ILE A 293 -5.78 -21.46 -2.39
N GLN A 294 -4.58 -22.00 -2.07
CA GLN A 294 -3.56 -22.32 -3.07
C GLN A 294 -4.06 -23.36 -4.10
N GLU A 295 -4.75 -24.40 -3.66
CA GLU A 295 -5.34 -25.41 -4.56
C GLU A 295 -6.41 -24.84 -5.50
N ILE A 296 -7.13 -23.80 -5.06
CA ILE A 296 -8.12 -23.11 -5.88
C ILE A 296 -7.45 -22.15 -6.86
N LEU A 297 -6.50 -21.35 -6.40
CA LEU A 297 -5.89 -20.27 -7.18
C LEU A 297 -4.71 -20.72 -8.06
N GLY A 298 -4.07 -21.85 -7.73
CA GLY A 298 -2.98 -22.44 -8.50
C GLY A 298 -3.43 -23.34 -9.67
N ALA A 299 -4.74 -23.43 -9.94
CA ALA A 299 -5.23 -24.20 -11.08
C ALA A 299 -4.79 -23.54 -12.40
N THR A 300 -4.31 -24.35 -13.34
CA THR A 300 -3.58 -23.88 -14.54
C THR A 300 -4.46 -23.41 -15.70
N VAL A 301 -5.79 -23.50 -15.58
CA VAL A 301 -6.72 -23.16 -16.67
C VAL A 301 -7.78 -22.20 -16.16
N GLY A 302 -7.78 -20.99 -16.72
CA GLY A 302 -8.81 -19.99 -16.48
C GLY A 302 -8.60 -19.14 -15.21
N ARG A 303 -9.46 -18.13 -15.08
CA ARG A 303 -9.51 -17.26 -13.90
C ARG A 303 -10.04 -18.03 -12.70
N CYS A 304 -9.28 -17.99 -11.62
CA CYS A 304 -9.61 -18.73 -10.41
C CYS A 304 -10.16 -17.81 -9.32
N THR A 305 -11.32 -18.17 -8.75
CA THR A 305 -11.98 -17.39 -7.69
C THR A 305 -12.16 -18.23 -6.43
N ALA A 306 -11.56 -17.80 -5.32
CA ALA A 306 -11.76 -18.35 -3.99
C ALA A 306 -12.67 -17.43 -3.15
N VAL A 307 -13.75 -17.97 -2.59
CA VAL A 307 -14.71 -17.23 -1.75
C VAL A 307 -14.58 -17.68 -0.31
N VAL A 308 -13.96 -16.88 0.54
CA VAL A 308 -13.79 -17.14 1.97
C VAL A 308 -14.97 -16.56 2.73
N HIS A 309 -15.82 -17.41 3.32
CA HIS A 309 -16.98 -16.98 4.07
C HIS A 309 -17.03 -17.51 5.52
N GLY A 310 -17.58 -16.72 6.43
CA GLY A 310 -17.65 -17.05 7.86
C GLY A 310 -18.09 -15.87 8.71
N LEU A 311 -18.31 -16.11 10.00
CA LEU A 311 -18.81 -15.10 10.94
C LEU A 311 -17.92 -13.84 11.00
N GLY A 312 -18.45 -12.74 11.55
CA GLY A 312 -17.66 -11.54 11.85
C GLY A 312 -16.43 -11.89 12.72
N GLY A 313 -15.34 -11.12 12.64
CA GLY A 313 -14.18 -11.32 13.52
C GLY A 313 -13.45 -12.68 13.45
N ILE A 314 -13.87 -13.60 12.57
CA ILE A 314 -13.33 -14.98 12.52
C ILE A 314 -11.95 -15.08 11.84
N GLY A 315 -11.43 -13.97 11.32
CA GLY A 315 -10.10 -13.88 10.70
C GLY A 315 -10.06 -14.03 9.17
N LYS A 316 -11.17 -13.77 8.44
CA LYS A 316 -11.21 -13.89 6.96
C LYS A 316 -10.19 -12.97 6.27
N THR A 317 -10.20 -11.69 6.63
CA THR A 317 -9.27 -10.67 6.13
C THR A 317 -7.82 -11.07 6.45
N GLN A 318 -7.55 -11.52 7.68
CA GLN A 318 -6.22 -11.96 8.08
C GLN A 318 -5.75 -13.23 7.34
N LEU A 319 -6.66 -14.16 7.03
CA LEU A 319 -6.35 -15.33 6.21
C LEU A 319 -5.94 -14.93 4.78
N ALA A 320 -6.64 -13.96 4.18
CA ALA A 320 -6.28 -13.42 2.88
C ALA A 320 -4.92 -12.70 2.90
N ILE A 321 -4.64 -11.88 3.94
CA ILE A 321 -3.31 -11.26 4.13
C ILE A 321 -2.22 -12.31 4.26
N ALA A 322 -2.43 -13.34 5.09
CA ALA A 322 -1.47 -14.42 5.31
C ALA A 322 -1.18 -15.19 4.01
N TYR A 323 -2.20 -15.42 3.18
CA TYR A 323 -2.02 -16.01 1.86
C TYR A 323 -1.15 -15.13 0.94
N ILE A 324 -1.49 -13.84 0.80
CA ILE A 324 -0.73 -12.91 -0.05
C ILE A 324 0.74 -12.88 0.37
N LYS A 325 1.02 -12.77 1.67
CA LYS A 325 2.40 -12.70 2.17
C LYS A 325 3.21 -13.95 1.81
N ARG A 326 2.59 -15.13 1.81
CA ARG A 326 3.26 -16.40 1.48
C ARG A 326 3.44 -16.59 -0.04
N HIS A 327 2.55 -16.02 -0.84
CA HIS A 327 2.48 -16.23 -2.29
C HIS A 327 2.78 -14.98 -3.12
N ARG A 328 3.42 -13.98 -2.53
CA ARG A 328 3.73 -12.69 -3.19
C ARG A 328 4.53 -12.88 -4.48
N SER A 329 5.47 -13.83 -4.52
CA SER A 329 6.27 -14.11 -5.71
C SER A 329 5.45 -14.67 -6.88
N ASP A 330 4.23 -15.16 -6.62
CA ASP A 330 3.39 -15.80 -7.62
C ASP A 330 2.62 -14.75 -8.43
N TYR A 331 2.44 -13.55 -7.88
CA TYR A 331 1.66 -12.47 -8.49
C TYR A 331 2.54 -11.29 -8.93
N SER A 332 2.15 -10.61 -10.01
CA SER A 332 2.79 -9.37 -10.47
C SER A 332 2.17 -8.13 -9.83
N ALA A 333 0.90 -8.23 -9.42
CA ALA A 333 0.16 -7.13 -8.84
C ALA A 333 -0.92 -7.64 -7.89
N GLU A 334 -0.97 -7.09 -6.68
CA GLU A 334 -2.06 -7.35 -5.73
C GLU A 334 -2.89 -6.08 -5.50
N ILE A 335 -4.19 -6.16 -5.76
CA ILE A 335 -5.13 -5.06 -5.58
C ILE A 335 -6.19 -5.49 -4.55
N TRP A 336 -6.41 -4.65 -3.53
CA TRP A 336 -7.28 -4.96 -2.39
C TRP A 336 -8.46 -3.98 -2.29
N PRO A 337 -9.53 -4.17 -3.06
CA PRO A 337 -10.69 -3.28 -2.98
C PRO A 337 -11.64 -3.62 -1.82
N ASN A 338 -12.15 -2.59 -1.15
CA ASN A 338 -13.18 -2.72 -0.11
C ASN A 338 -14.57 -2.85 -0.76
N ALA A 339 -15.17 -4.02 -0.67
CA ALA A 339 -16.44 -4.39 -1.28
C ALA A 339 -17.66 -4.25 -0.33
N ARG A 340 -17.55 -3.41 0.70
CA ARG A 340 -18.64 -3.14 1.66
C ARG A 340 -19.93 -2.66 1.00
N ASP A 341 -19.80 -1.71 0.09
CA ASP A 341 -20.87 -1.18 -0.76
C ASP A 341 -20.29 -0.67 -2.08
N GLU A 342 -21.16 -0.36 -3.04
CA GLU A 342 -20.74 0.04 -4.39
C GLU A 342 -19.85 1.29 -4.38
N THR A 343 -20.11 2.23 -3.47
CA THR A 343 -19.37 3.51 -3.40
C THR A 343 -17.97 3.28 -2.86
N SER A 344 -17.83 2.57 -1.73
CA SER A 344 -16.52 2.20 -1.18
C SER A 344 -15.71 1.36 -2.16
N LEU A 345 -16.37 0.49 -2.95
CA LEU A 345 -15.70 -0.30 -3.97
C LEU A 345 -15.14 0.58 -5.08
N LYS A 346 -15.98 1.44 -5.67
CA LYS A 346 -15.60 2.42 -6.68
C LYS A 346 -14.45 3.33 -6.24
N GLN A 347 -14.48 3.80 -5.00
CA GLN A 347 -13.39 4.58 -4.41
C GLN A 347 -12.10 3.77 -4.25
N SER A 348 -12.20 2.47 -3.92
CA SER A 348 -11.05 1.56 -3.87
C SER A 348 -10.40 1.41 -5.26
N PHE A 349 -11.21 1.26 -6.31
CA PHE A 349 -10.71 1.26 -7.69
C PHE A 349 -10.03 2.57 -8.06
N ALA A 350 -10.53 3.72 -7.59
CA ALA A 350 -9.86 5.00 -7.79
C ALA A 350 -8.50 5.10 -7.07
N ARG A 351 -8.36 4.49 -5.88
CA ARG A 351 -7.07 4.35 -5.20
C ARG A 351 -6.13 3.43 -5.98
N ALA A 352 -6.61 2.29 -6.45
CA ALA A 352 -5.85 1.37 -7.29
C ALA A 352 -5.38 2.04 -8.59
N ALA A 353 -6.24 2.80 -9.27
CA ALA A 353 -5.89 3.57 -10.47
C ALA A 353 -4.74 4.56 -10.20
N LYS A 354 -4.78 5.30 -9.08
CA LYS A 354 -3.68 6.19 -8.67
C LYS A 354 -2.39 5.42 -8.39
N TRP A 355 -2.50 4.26 -7.78
CA TRP A 355 -1.34 3.39 -7.49
C TRP A 355 -0.69 2.84 -8.75
N ILE A 356 -1.52 2.39 -9.71
CA ILE A 356 -1.07 1.93 -11.03
C ILE A 356 -0.35 3.07 -11.75
N LEU A 357 -0.96 4.25 -11.84
CA LEU A 357 -0.38 5.39 -12.55
C LEU A 357 0.94 5.87 -11.94
N ARG A 358 1.10 5.74 -10.62
CA ARG A 358 2.35 6.11 -9.92
C ARG A 358 3.53 5.24 -10.35
N HIS A 359 3.32 3.96 -10.63
CA HIS A 359 4.36 3.02 -11.04
C HIS A 359 4.47 2.89 -12.56
N HIS A 360 3.36 3.11 -13.26
CA HIS A 360 3.24 2.99 -14.71
C HIS A 360 2.68 4.28 -15.32
N PRO A 361 3.45 5.38 -15.34
CA PRO A 361 2.98 6.69 -15.80
C PRO A 361 2.65 6.74 -17.30
N SER A 362 3.14 5.78 -18.09
CA SER A 362 2.86 5.66 -19.53
C SER A 362 1.41 5.25 -19.85
N ILE A 363 0.62 4.83 -18.85
CA ILE A 363 -0.76 4.34 -19.04
C ILE A 363 -1.76 5.52 -19.06
N THR A 364 -1.77 6.23 -20.19
CA THR A 364 -2.51 7.49 -20.37
C THR A 364 -4.03 7.39 -20.20
N TYR A 365 -4.64 6.24 -20.50
CA TYR A 365 -6.09 6.06 -20.34
C TYR A 365 -6.54 6.00 -18.87
N ILE A 366 -5.66 5.60 -17.94
CA ILE A 366 -5.95 5.64 -16.49
C ILE A 366 -5.88 7.09 -16.00
N ALA A 367 -4.89 7.86 -16.46
CA ALA A 367 -4.77 9.29 -16.15
C ALA A 367 -6.04 10.06 -16.58
N GLY A 368 -6.48 9.87 -17.82
CA GLY A 368 -7.71 10.51 -18.32
C GLY A 368 -8.98 10.11 -17.56
N ALA A 369 -9.06 8.85 -17.09
CA ALA A 369 -10.17 8.40 -16.26
C ALA A 369 -10.19 9.09 -14.89
N LEU A 370 -9.02 9.22 -14.24
CA LEU A 370 -8.89 9.92 -12.95
C LEU A 370 -9.21 11.42 -13.06
N GLU A 371 -8.76 12.08 -14.13
CA GLU A 371 -9.07 13.50 -14.39
C GLU A 371 -10.56 13.76 -14.56
N SER A 372 -11.29 12.81 -15.14
CA SER A 372 -12.74 12.94 -15.34
C SER A 372 -13.55 12.98 -14.05
N ARG A 373 -12.97 12.55 -12.91
CA ARG A 373 -13.62 12.40 -11.59
C ARG A 373 -14.86 11.51 -11.60
N ASP A 374 -15.01 10.70 -12.64
CA ASP A 374 -16.07 9.72 -12.80
C ASP A 374 -15.55 8.36 -12.33
N LEU A 375 -16.14 7.87 -11.25
CA LEU A 375 -15.70 6.62 -10.64
C LEU A 375 -16.00 5.41 -11.53
N ASP A 376 -17.09 5.42 -12.30
CA ASP A 376 -17.43 4.33 -13.22
C ASP A 376 -16.44 4.24 -14.37
N LYS A 377 -15.99 5.38 -14.91
CA LYS A 377 -14.90 5.41 -15.89
C LYS A 377 -13.59 4.90 -15.30
N THR A 378 -13.33 5.22 -14.03
CA THR A 378 -12.13 4.76 -13.33
C THR A 378 -12.12 3.25 -13.13
N VAL A 379 -13.24 2.65 -12.72
CA VAL A 379 -13.41 1.19 -12.63
C VAL A 379 -13.15 0.54 -13.99
N LYS A 380 -13.76 1.06 -15.06
CA LYS A 380 -13.55 0.54 -16.43
C LYS A 380 -12.08 0.62 -16.87
N ALA A 381 -11.38 1.69 -16.52
CA ALA A 381 -9.96 1.84 -16.85
C ALA A 381 -9.09 0.81 -16.11
N VAL A 382 -9.32 0.57 -14.82
CA VAL A 382 -8.61 -0.47 -14.07
C VAL A 382 -8.93 -1.86 -14.61
N ASN A 383 -10.20 -2.15 -14.92
CA ASN A 383 -10.57 -3.43 -15.51
C ASN A 383 -9.95 -3.63 -16.90
N ARG A 384 -9.82 -2.57 -17.71
CA ARG A 384 -9.05 -2.63 -18.97
C ARG A 384 -7.59 -3.02 -18.74
N TRP A 385 -6.97 -2.51 -17.67
CA TRP A 385 -5.60 -2.86 -17.29
C TRP A 385 -5.48 -4.32 -16.82
N LEU A 386 -6.45 -4.81 -16.05
CA LEU A 386 -6.52 -6.21 -15.61
C LEU A 386 -6.83 -7.18 -16.76
N ASN A 387 -7.55 -6.72 -17.78
CA ASN A 387 -7.94 -7.51 -18.95
C ASN A 387 -6.85 -7.63 -20.01
N ASP A 388 -5.70 -6.96 -19.84
CA ASP A 388 -4.60 -7.08 -20.78
C ASP A 388 -4.05 -8.51 -20.78
N ALA A 389 -3.94 -9.13 -21.96
CA ALA A 389 -3.49 -10.51 -22.11
C ALA A 389 -2.06 -10.75 -21.59
N SER A 390 -1.24 -9.69 -21.53
CA SER A 390 0.10 -9.73 -20.95
C SER A 390 0.13 -9.53 -19.43
N ASN A 391 -0.99 -9.11 -18.83
CA ASN A 391 -1.20 -8.95 -17.40
C ASN A 391 -1.99 -10.14 -16.82
N ASN A 392 -1.38 -11.32 -16.78
CA ASN A 392 -2.07 -12.56 -16.41
C ASN A 392 -1.81 -13.08 -14.99
N ARG A 393 -0.98 -12.38 -14.21
CA ARG A 393 -0.53 -12.77 -12.87
C ARG A 393 -0.98 -11.82 -11.75
N TRP A 394 -2.08 -11.09 -11.93
CA TRP A 394 -2.63 -10.26 -10.86
C TRP A 394 -3.48 -11.07 -9.87
N LEU A 395 -3.57 -10.57 -8.64
CA LEU A 395 -4.47 -11.03 -7.58
C LEU A 395 -5.38 -9.88 -7.14
N LEU A 396 -6.69 -10.12 -7.17
CA LEU A 396 -7.70 -9.15 -6.74
C LEU A 396 -8.43 -9.66 -5.50
N VAL A 397 -8.34 -8.92 -4.39
CA VAL A 397 -8.94 -9.31 -3.10
C VAL A 397 -10.11 -8.39 -2.73
N TYR A 398 -11.33 -8.81 -3.07
CA TYR A 398 -12.54 -8.11 -2.65
C TYR A 398 -12.85 -8.43 -1.18
N ASP A 399 -12.59 -7.48 -0.30
CA ASP A 399 -12.78 -7.65 1.14
C ASP A 399 -14.11 -7.05 1.61
N ASN A 400 -14.79 -7.68 2.57
CA ASN A 400 -16.06 -7.23 3.16
C ASN A 400 -17.27 -7.22 2.21
N TYR A 401 -17.37 -8.17 1.27
CA TYR A 401 -18.54 -8.27 0.39
C TYR A 401 -19.77 -8.86 1.11
N ASP A 402 -20.39 -8.09 2.00
CA ASP A 402 -21.47 -8.55 2.89
C ASP A 402 -22.89 -8.21 2.36
N ASN A 403 -23.04 -7.20 1.49
CA ASN A 403 -24.33 -6.66 1.03
C ASN A 403 -24.70 -7.11 -0.39
N LEU A 404 -25.41 -8.23 -0.51
CA LEU A 404 -25.74 -8.88 -1.78
C LEU A 404 -27.01 -8.33 -2.44
N LEU A 405 -26.94 -7.95 -3.72
CA LEU A 405 -28.14 -7.85 -4.56
C LEU A 405 -28.63 -9.26 -4.93
N MET A 406 -29.74 -9.70 -4.35
CA MET A 406 -30.39 -10.96 -4.70
C MET A 406 -31.15 -10.81 -6.03
N GLY A 407 -30.47 -11.05 -7.15
CA GLY A 407 -31.11 -11.23 -8.45
C GLY A 407 -31.51 -12.70 -8.66
N THR A 408 -32.80 -12.99 -8.84
CA THR A 408 -33.21 -14.29 -9.38
C THR A 408 -32.84 -14.36 -10.86
N HIS A 409 -32.40 -15.54 -11.33
CA HIS A 409 -31.90 -15.82 -12.69
C HIS A 409 -32.90 -15.60 -13.85
N THR A 410 -33.93 -14.79 -13.69
CA THR A 410 -34.92 -14.52 -14.74
C THR A 410 -35.34 -13.06 -14.73
N GLY A 411 -34.43 -12.12 -15.00
CA GLY A 411 -34.69 -10.79 -15.60
C GLY A 411 -35.93 -9.99 -15.17
N LYS A 412 -36.47 -10.20 -13.97
CA LYS A 412 -37.64 -9.54 -13.41
C LYS A 412 -37.42 -9.36 -11.93
N ILE A 413 -37.32 -8.09 -11.53
CA ILE A 413 -37.41 -7.66 -10.14
C ILE A 413 -38.80 -8.08 -9.64
N SER A 414 -38.87 -9.15 -8.86
CA SER A 414 -40.12 -9.55 -8.21
C SER A 414 -40.18 -8.90 -6.83
N THR A 415 -41.01 -7.89 -6.70
CA THR A 415 -41.65 -7.53 -5.43
C THR A 415 -42.55 -8.69 -5.00
N TYR A 416 -42.02 -9.67 -4.27
CA TYR A 416 -42.86 -10.66 -3.60
C TYR A 416 -43.13 -10.26 -2.15
N THR A 417 -44.40 -9.90 -1.97
CA THR A 417 -45.19 -9.95 -0.76
C THR A 417 -45.00 -11.26 0.02
N SER A 418 -44.82 -11.08 1.33
CA SER A 418 -45.28 -11.90 2.45
C SER A 418 -45.73 -13.34 2.17
N SER A 419 -44.95 -14.31 2.66
CA SER A 419 -45.46 -15.50 3.34
C SER A 419 -44.43 -16.09 4.31
N PRO A 420 -44.87 -16.70 5.43
CA PRO A 420 -44.15 -16.66 6.70
C PRO A 420 -43.40 -17.98 6.96
N GLY A 421 -42.11 -17.91 7.31
CA GLY A 421 -41.37 -19.11 7.74
C GLY A 421 -39.84 -19.02 7.78
N ALA A 422 -39.21 -17.98 7.25
CA ALA A 422 -37.77 -17.76 7.40
C ALA A 422 -37.51 -16.70 8.48
N ALA A 423 -36.66 -17.04 9.44
CA ALA A 423 -36.28 -16.22 10.58
C ALA A 423 -36.07 -14.75 10.18
N THR A 424 -36.88 -13.87 10.76
CA THR A 424 -36.81 -12.42 10.62
C THR A 424 -35.47 -11.91 11.13
N TYR A 425 -34.50 -11.74 10.23
CA TYR A 425 -33.52 -10.69 10.39
C TYR A 425 -34.26 -9.37 10.24
N SER A 426 -34.36 -8.62 11.33
CA SER A 426 -34.80 -7.23 11.34
C SER A 426 -33.74 -6.37 10.63
N GLY A 427 -33.66 -6.47 9.31
CA GLY A 427 -32.83 -5.59 8.47
C GLY A 427 -33.65 -4.36 8.10
N ASP A 428 -33.23 -3.21 8.61
CA ASP A 428 -33.72 -1.89 8.19
C ASP A 428 -33.70 -1.76 6.65
N ASP A 429 -34.71 -1.12 6.07
CA ASP A 429 -34.82 -0.72 4.64
C ASP A 429 -33.57 0.04 4.10
N ARG A 430 -32.66 0.47 4.99
CA ARG A 430 -31.40 1.17 4.66
C ARG A 430 -30.30 0.25 4.14
N ASP A 431 -30.28 -1.03 4.46
CA ASP A 431 -29.24 -1.97 4.00
C ASP A 431 -29.49 -2.45 2.56
N LEU A 432 -30.75 -2.49 2.12
CA LEU A 432 -31.12 -2.75 0.72
C LEU A 432 -30.59 -1.68 -0.24
N ALA A 433 -30.48 -0.42 0.21
CA ALA A 433 -29.93 0.67 -0.58
C ALA A 433 -28.41 0.57 -0.83
N LYS A 434 -27.71 -0.31 -0.10
CA LYS A 434 -26.26 -0.56 -0.24
C LYS A 434 -25.92 -1.88 -0.93
N ALA A 435 -26.93 -2.71 -1.20
CA ALA A 435 -26.74 -3.97 -1.89
C ALA A 435 -26.25 -3.71 -3.32
N PHE A 436 -25.24 -4.46 -3.76
CA PHE A 436 -24.77 -4.41 -5.16
C PHE A 436 -24.31 -5.78 -5.68
N ASP A 437 -24.26 -5.93 -6.99
CA ASP A 437 -23.78 -7.15 -7.65
C ASP A 437 -22.29 -7.02 -7.99
N LEU A 438 -21.47 -7.85 -7.33
CA LEU A 438 -20.02 -7.86 -7.53
C LEU A 438 -19.64 -8.32 -8.94
N GLN A 439 -20.48 -9.09 -9.64
CA GLN A 439 -20.17 -9.55 -11.01
C GLN A 439 -19.90 -8.40 -11.97
N SER A 440 -20.59 -7.27 -11.78
CA SER A 440 -20.40 -6.06 -12.61
C SER A 440 -19.03 -5.40 -12.45
N PHE A 441 -18.26 -5.76 -11.42
CA PHE A 441 -16.93 -5.24 -11.14
C PHE A 441 -15.81 -6.22 -11.48
N LEU A 442 -16.12 -7.48 -11.78
CA LEU A 442 -15.13 -8.48 -12.13
C LEU A 442 -14.51 -8.17 -13.50
N PRO A 443 -13.21 -8.45 -13.71
CA PRO A 443 -12.59 -8.39 -15.03
C PRO A 443 -13.32 -9.30 -16.05
N GLU A 444 -13.13 -9.07 -17.34
CA GLU A 444 -13.66 -9.97 -18.38
C GLU A 444 -12.64 -11.05 -18.78
N ALA A 445 -11.37 -10.83 -18.47
CA ALA A 445 -10.29 -11.78 -18.73
C ALA A 445 -10.50 -13.13 -18.05
N ASP A 446 -10.06 -14.17 -18.76
CA ASP A 446 -10.03 -15.57 -18.31
C ASP A 446 -8.72 -15.93 -17.59
N HIS A 447 -7.98 -14.94 -17.10
CA HIS A 447 -6.76 -15.11 -16.31
C HIS A 447 -6.81 -14.31 -15.01
N GLY A 448 -5.75 -14.43 -14.20
CA GLY A 448 -5.65 -13.82 -12.88
C GLY A 448 -6.36 -14.61 -11.78
N ALA A 449 -6.18 -14.15 -10.54
CA ALA A 449 -6.71 -14.77 -9.35
C ALA A 449 -7.61 -13.79 -8.57
N ILE A 450 -8.70 -14.30 -8.00
CA ILE A 450 -9.63 -13.51 -7.20
C ILE A 450 -9.84 -14.17 -5.84
N VAL A 451 -9.73 -13.39 -4.77
CA VAL A 451 -10.19 -13.76 -3.43
C VAL A 451 -11.34 -12.85 -3.04
N VAL A 452 -12.40 -13.42 -2.49
CA VAL A 452 -13.53 -12.66 -1.95
C VAL A 452 -13.73 -13.04 -0.49
N THR A 453 -13.75 -12.06 0.42
CA THR A 453 -14.11 -12.27 1.82
C THR A 453 -15.53 -11.78 2.08
N THR A 454 -16.34 -12.59 2.79
CA THR A 454 -17.75 -12.26 3.04
C THR A 454 -18.28 -12.95 4.30
N ARG A 455 -19.34 -12.43 4.92
CA ARG A 455 -20.12 -13.12 5.95
C ARG A 455 -21.17 -14.04 5.36
N SER A 456 -21.56 -13.81 4.10
CA SER A 456 -22.65 -14.55 3.46
C SER A 456 -22.17 -15.85 2.82
N SER A 457 -22.83 -16.95 3.14
CA SER A 457 -22.62 -18.25 2.47
C SER A 457 -23.28 -18.32 1.08
N MET A 458 -24.07 -17.30 0.71
CA MET A 458 -24.84 -17.26 -0.54
C MET A 458 -24.00 -16.80 -1.75
N VAL A 459 -22.77 -16.31 -1.52
CA VAL A 459 -21.85 -15.90 -2.60
C VAL A 459 -21.31 -17.12 -3.33
N LYS A 460 -21.67 -17.30 -4.60
CA LYS A 460 -21.30 -18.48 -5.45
C LYS A 460 -20.47 -18.15 -6.70
N ILE A 461 -19.85 -16.97 -6.76
CA ILE A 461 -18.99 -16.55 -7.88
C ILE A 461 -17.66 -17.31 -8.00
N GLY A 462 -17.40 -18.28 -7.12
CA GLY A 462 -16.18 -19.07 -7.08
C GLY A 462 -16.27 -20.25 -6.12
N ARG A 463 -15.15 -20.94 -5.91
CA ARG A 463 -15.06 -22.07 -4.97
C ARG A 463 -15.07 -21.55 -3.54
N THR A 464 -16.03 -22.02 -2.74
CA THR A 464 -16.26 -21.51 -1.38
C THR A 464 -15.42 -22.22 -0.33
N ILE A 465 -14.81 -21.45 0.57
CA ILE A 465 -14.08 -21.91 1.75
C ILE A 465 -14.80 -21.37 2.98
N HIS A 466 -15.31 -22.27 3.82
CA HIS A 466 -15.97 -21.87 5.06
C HIS A 466 -14.96 -21.78 6.20
N LEU A 467 -14.80 -20.57 6.76
CA LEU A 467 -13.94 -20.30 7.89
C LEU A 467 -14.72 -20.40 9.20
N ARG A 468 -14.39 -21.42 10.00
CA ARG A 468 -15.02 -21.74 11.31
C ARG A 468 -14.23 -21.17 12.48
N LYS A 469 -14.67 -21.40 13.71
CA LYS A 469 -13.92 -21.07 14.94
C LYS A 469 -12.61 -21.89 15.01
N LEU A 470 -11.71 -21.54 15.90
CA LEU A 470 -10.52 -22.36 16.20
C LEU A 470 -10.99 -23.55 17.03
N GLU A 471 -10.84 -24.76 16.48
CA GLU A 471 -11.27 -26.00 17.15
C GLU A 471 -10.20 -26.51 18.11
N ASP A 472 -8.92 -26.32 17.80
CA ASP A 472 -7.82 -26.65 18.70
C ASP A 472 -7.68 -25.58 19.79
N ILE A 473 -7.68 -26.03 21.04
CA ILE A 473 -7.45 -25.18 22.21
C ILE A 473 -6.04 -24.60 22.22
N ASN A 474 -5.06 -25.31 21.66
CA ASN A 474 -3.67 -24.84 21.58
C ASN A 474 -3.56 -23.61 20.68
N ASP A 475 -4.29 -23.58 19.56
CA ASP A 475 -4.36 -22.41 18.68
C ASP A 475 -4.97 -21.21 19.42
N SER A 476 -6.00 -21.45 20.23
CA SER A 476 -6.65 -20.40 21.03
C SER A 476 -5.72 -19.84 22.11
N LEU A 477 -4.95 -20.72 22.77
CA LEU A 477 -3.95 -20.36 23.76
C LEU A 477 -2.76 -19.63 23.13
N GLU A 478 -2.37 -19.97 21.90
CA GLU A 478 -1.34 -19.26 21.15
C GLU A 478 -1.74 -17.82 20.87
N VAL A 479 -2.99 -17.58 20.44
CA VAL A 479 -3.51 -16.22 20.23
C VAL A 479 -3.47 -15.42 21.54
N LEU A 480 -3.97 -15.99 22.65
CA LEU A 480 -3.93 -15.30 23.95
C LEU A 480 -2.51 -15.00 24.41
N THR A 481 -1.60 -15.97 24.27
CA THR A 481 -0.18 -15.85 24.64
C THR A 481 0.50 -14.75 23.82
N SER A 482 0.28 -14.76 22.50
CA SER A 482 0.87 -13.80 21.57
C SER A 482 0.40 -12.39 21.83
N VAL A 483 -0.90 -12.17 22.05
CA VAL A 483 -1.45 -10.81 22.18
C VAL A 483 -1.22 -10.27 23.59
N SER A 484 -1.26 -11.10 24.63
CA SER A 484 -0.99 -10.64 26.01
C SER A 484 0.49 -10.42 26.32
N GLY A 485 1.41 -10.94 25.50
CA GLY A 485 2.85 -10.96 25.78
C GLY A 485 3.27 -11.91 26.92
N ARG A 486 2.34 -12.71 27.47
CA ARG A 486 2.57 -13.57 28.63
C ARG A 486 2.88 -15.00 28.20
N LYS A 487 4.15 -15.40 28.25
CA LYS A 487 4.64 -16.70 27.73
C LYS A 487 4.11 -17.94 28.46
N ASP A 488 3.75 -17.79 29.73
CA ASP A 488 3.39 -18.93 30.60
C ASP A 488 1.93 -19.39 30.44
N LEU A 489 1.12 -18.65 29.66
CA LEU A 489 -0.31 -18.94 29.52
C LEU A 489 -0.62 -20.27 28.84
N LYS A 490 0.27 -20.82 28.02
CA LYS A 490 0.05 -22.14 27.39
C LYS A 490 -0.04 -23.28 28.40
N GLN A 491 0.56 -23.11 29.58
CA GLN A 491 0.62 -24.13 30.62
C GLN A 491 -0.35 -23.82 31.77
N ASP A 492 -1.00 -22.66 31.73
CA ASP A 492 -1.93 -22.21 32.77
C ASP A 492 -3.33 -22.85 32.55
N PRO A 493 -3.82 -23.68 33.49
CA PRO A 493 -5.14 -24.30 33.38
C PRO A 493 -6.28 -23.28 33.36
N VAL A 494 -6.09 -22.10 33.94
CA VAL A 494 -7.07 -21.00 33.95
C VAL A 494 -7.13 -20.32 32.60
N ALA A 495 -5.99 -20.13 31.94
CA ALA A 495 -5.95 -19.62 30.56
C ALA A 495 -6.66 -20.57 29.59
N ALA A 496 -6.53 -21.89 29.80
CA ALA A 496 -7.29 -22.88 29.04
C ALA A 496 -8.80 -22.79 29.28
N ASP A 497 -9.24 -22.53 30.53
CA ASP A 497 -10.66 -22.32 30.83
C ASP A 497 -11.22 -21.02 30.23
N LEU A 498 -10.41 -19.95 30.23
CA LEU A 498 -10.73 -18.72 29.53
C LEU A 498 -10.87 -18.94 28.02
N ALA A 499 -9.91 -19.61 27.39
CA ALA A 499 -9.95 -19.91 25.97
C ALA A 499 -11.19 -20.75 25.58
N ARG A 500 -11.61 -21.70 26.43
CA ARG A 500 -12.86 -22.45 26.24
C ARG A 500 -14.10 -21.57 26.30
N GLN A 501 -14.16 -20.64 27.25
CA GLN A 501 -15.29 -19.71 27.35
C GLN A 501 -15.37 -18.71 26.20
N LEU A 502 -14.22 -18.35 25.61
CA LEU A 502 -14.15 -17.54 24.40
C LEU A 502 -14.43 -18.34 23.11
N ASP A 503 -14.69 -19.65 23.25
CA ASP A 503 -15.22 -20.53 22.20
C ASP A 503 -14.41 -20.52 20.89
N GLY A 504 -13.09 -20.36 21.00
CA GLY A 504 -12.18 -20.34 19.85
C GLY A 504 -12.41 -19.17 18.88
N LEU A 505 -13.06 -18.08 19.32
CA LEU A 505 -13.30 -16.89 18.51
C LEU A 505 -12.06 -15.99 18.46
N PRO A 506 -11.38 -15.84 17.31
CA PRO A 506 -10.11 -15.11 17.25
C PRO A 506 -10.21 -13.65 17.72
N LEU A 507 -11.29 -12.95 17.37
CA LEU A 507 -11.50 -11.57 17.82
C LEU A 507 -11.68 -11.49 19.34
N ALA A 508 -12.45 -12.40 19.94
CA ALA A 508 -12.65 -12.42 21.40
C ALA A 508 -11.35 -12.74 22.15
N LEU A 509 -10.59 -13.73 21.65
CA LEU A 509 -9.27 -14.10 22.17
C LEU A 509 -8.29 -12.94 22.08
N ALA A 510 -8.22 -12.25 20.93
CA ALA A 510 -7.36 -11.09 20.75
C ALA A 510 -7.75 -9.91 21.67
N THR A 511 -9.05 -9.62 21.80
CA THR A 511 -9.52 -8.57 22.72
C THR A 511 -9.19 -8.90 24.19
N ALA A 512 -9.38 -10.15 24.62
CA ALA A 512 -8.99 -10.58 25.96
C ALA A 512 -7.47 -10.52 26.17
N GLY A 513 -6.68 -10.97 25.18
CA GLY A 513 -5.22 -10.88 25.21
C GLY A 513 -4.73 -9.44 25.33
N ALA A 514 -5.30 -8.51 24.55
CA ALA A 514 -4.93 -7.10 24.59
C ALA A 514 -5.28 -6.44 25.93
N TYR A 515 -6.41 -6.82 26.53
CA TYR A 515 -6.75 -6.40 27.89
C TYR A 515 -5.69 -6.87 28.90
N LEU A 516 -5.29 -8.14 28.82
CA LEU A 516 -4.27 -8.73 29.70
C LEU A 516 -2.88 -8.13 29.49
N GLU A 517 -2.57 -7.63 28.30
CA GLU A 517 -1.33 -6.89 28.04
C GLU A 517 -1.31 -5.55 28.78
N GLN A 518 -2.42 -4.81 28.73
CA GLN A 518 -2.53 -3.46 29.28
C GLN A 518 -2.80 -3.41 30.79
N THR A 519 -3.07 -4.56 31.41
CA THR A 519 -3.44 -4.66 32.83
C THR A 519 -2.51 -5.59 33.61
N SER A 520 -2.36 -5.33 34.90
CA SER A 520 -1.59 -6.19 35.81
C SER A 520 -2.41 -7.34 36.39
N ILE A 521 -3.69 -7.48 36.02
CA ILE A 521 -4.55 -8.53 36.57
C ILE A 521 -4.17 -9.92 36.05
N SER A 522 -4.45 -10.93 36.86
CA SER A 522 -4.24 -12.34 36.51
C SER A 522 -5.30 -12.86 35.52
N CYS A 523 -5.00 -13.98 34.83
CA CYS A 523 -6.00 -14.66 34.01
C CYS A 523 -7.21 -15.13 34.84
N THR A 524 -6.98 -15.50 36.10
CA THR A 524 -8.05 -15.85 37.06
C THR A 524 -9.00 -14.70 37.30
N GLU A 525 -8.48 -13.52 37.58
CA GLU A 525 -9.30 -12.32 37.80
C GLU A 525 -10.05 -11.92 36.52
N TYR A 526 -9.37 -11.94 35.36
CA TYR A 526 -10.03 -11.63 34.08
C TYR A 526 -11.16 -12.62 33.77
N LEU A 527 -10.95 -13.91 34.00
CA LEU A 527 -11.96 -14.95 33.78
C LEU A 527 -13.19 -14.72 34.66
N GLN A 528 -13.00 -14.27 35.90
CA GLN A 528 -14.10 -13.91 36.79
C GLN A 528 -14.87 -12.70 36.25
N LEU A 529 -14.18 -11.62 35.88
CA LEU A 529 -14.79 -10.42 35.30
C LEU A 529 -15.57 -10.74 34.02
N TYR A 530 -15.02 -11.62 33.18
CA TYR A 530 -15.68 -12.09 31.96
C TYR A 530 -16.99 -12.81 32.26
N ARG A 531 -16.98 -13.75 33.22
CA ARG A 531 -18.19 -14.48 33.63
C ARG A 531 -19.27 -13.54 34.18
N GLU A 532 -18.89 -12.57 34.99
CA GLU A 532 -19.80 -11.56 35.54
C GLU A 532 -20.42 -10.71 34.42
N SER A 533 -19.59 -10.19 33.51
CA SER A 533 -20.05 -9.42 32.36
C SER A 533 -20.97 -10.23 31.43
N TRP A 534 -20.63 -11.49 31.18
CA TRP A 534 -21.45 -12.40 30.37
C TRP A 534 -22.80 -12.69 31.00
N GLN A 535 -22.83 -12.99 32.31
CA GLN A 535 -24.09 -13.21 33.03
C GLN A 535 -24.97 -11.97 33.07
N GLN A 536 -24.37 -10.77 33.24
CA GLN A 536 -25.11 -9.53 33.21
C GLN A 536 -25.75 -9.29 31.83
N LEU A 537 -24.97 -9.43 30.76
CA LEU A 537 -25.45 -9.25 29.39
C LEU A 537 -26.54 -10.27 29.04
N HIS A 538 -26.38 -11.52 29.48
CA HIS A 538 -27.37 -12.57 29.28
C HIS A 538 -28.71 -12.25 29.97
N LYS A 539 -28.68 -11.61 31.15
CA LYS A 539 -29.90 -11.15 31.85
C LYS A 539 -30.53 -9.94 31.18
N GLU A 540 -29.72 -8.98 30.76
CA GLU A 540 -30.20 -7.72 30.17
C GLU A 540 -30.70 -7.91 28.73
N THR A 541 -30.14 -8.87 27.99
CA THR A 541 -30.44 -9.05 26.56
C THR A 541 -30.40 -10.54 26.15
N PRO A 542 -31.31 -11.38 26.69
CA PRO A 542 -31.29 -12.84 26.48
C PRO A 542 -31.46 -13.27 25.01
N GLN A 543 -32.02 -12.40 24.17
CA GLN A 543 -32.22 -12.64 22.74
C GLN A 543 -30.94 -12.53 21.89
N LEU A 544 -29.84 -12.00 22.44
CA LEU A 544 -28.57 -11.93 21.72
C LEU A 544 -28.03 -13.34 21.44
N PRO A 545 -27.55 -13.65 20.22
CA PRO A 545 -26.86 -14.90 19.94
C PRO A 545 -25.63 -15.09 20.83
N ALA A 546 -25.32 -16.34 21.23
CA ALA A 546 -24.18 -16.65 22.09
C ALA A 546 -22.84 -16.10 21.55
N TYR A 547 -22.66 -16.10 20.22
CA TYR A 547 -21.51 -15.50 19.54
C TYR A 547 -21.38 -14.00 19.83
N ASP A 548 -22.48 -13.25 19.73
CA ASP A 548 -22.49 -11.81 19.99
C ASP A 548 -22.31 -11.54 21.49
N GLN A 549 -22.90 -12.37 22.36
CA GLN A 549 -22.70 -12.27 23.82
C GLN A 549 -21.21 -12.36 24.18
N THR A 550 -20.48 -13.35 23.64
CA THR A 550 -19.04 -13.49 23.90
C THR A 550 -18.24 -12.25 23.49
N LEU A 551 -18.49 -11.70 22.30
CA LEU A 551 -17.79 -10.50 21.83
C LEU A 551 -18.14 -9.26 22.66
N HIS A 552 -19.43 -9.03 22.91
CA HIS A 552 -19.89 -7.90 23.70
C HIS A 552 -19.35 -7.94 25.14
N SER A 553 -19.26 -9.11 25.76
CA SER A 553 -18.66 -9.23 27.09
C SER A 553 -17.18 -8.84 27.11
N THR A 554 -16.37 -9.32 26.15
CA THR A 554 -14.95 -8.91 26.06
C THR A 554 -14.78 -7.41 25.76
N TRP A 555 -15.66 -6.86 24.91
CA TRP A 555 -15.67 -5.43 24.59
C TRP A 555 -16.09 -4.58 25.79
N ASN A 556 -17.14 -4.96 26.52
CA ASN A 556 -17.64 -4.21 27.68
C ASN A 556 -16.60 -4.10 28.78
N LEU A 557 -15.83 -5.17 29.04
CA LEU A 557 -14.70 -5.13 29.97
C LEU A 557 -13.63 -4.12 29.52
N SER A 558 -13.23 -4.19 28.25
CA SER A 558 -12.21 -3.30 27.68
C SER A 558 -12.69 -1.85 27.68
N TYR A 559 -13.93 -1.61 27.29
CA TYR A 559 -14.54 -0.29 27.29
C TYR A 559 -14.66 0.28 28.72
N GLY A 560 -15.10 -0.52 29.69
CA GLY A 560 -15.17 -0.13 31.09
C GLY A 560 -13.80 0.24 31.66
N TYR A 561 -12.77 -0.53 31.32
CA TYR A 561 -11.39 -0.20 31.69
C TYR A 561 -10.93 1.12 31.07
N ILE A 562 -11.14 1.32 29.76
CA ILE A 562 -10.81 2.58 29.08
C ILE A 562 -11.57 3.75 29.70
N GLN A 563 -12.85 3.58 30.03
CA GLN A 563 -13.67 4.64 30.63
C GLN A 563 -13.17 5.07 32.00
N GLN A 564 -12.65 4.14 32.81
CA GLN A 564 -12.09 4.44 34.12
C GLN A 564 -10.74 5.17 34.03
N HIS A 565 -9.90 4.81 33.06
CA HIS A 565 -8.54 5.35 32.93
C HIS A 565 -8.48 6.62 32.07
N SER A 566 -9.30 6.69 31.03
CA SER A 566 -9.45 7.86 30.16
C SER A 566 -10.92 8.05 29.76
N PRO A 567 -11.69 8.81 30.57
CA PRO A 567 -13.07 9.18 30.24
C PRO A 567 -13.18 9.86 28.87
N THR A 568 -12.16 10.61 28.47
CA THR A 568 -12.05 11.26 27.15
C THR A 568 -11.93 10.23 26.04
N ALA A 569 -11.04 9.24 26.15
CA ALA A 569 -10.92 8.18 25.15
C ALA A 569 -12.22 7.36 25.02
N ALA A 570 -12.88 7.05 26.14
CA ALA A 570 -14.17 6.36 26.12
C ALA A 570 -15.31 7.21 25.52
N MET A 571 -15.24 8.54 25.66
CA MET A 571 -16.13 9.47 24.97
C MET A 571 -15.86 9.47 23.47
N LEU A 572 -14.58 9.54 23.05
CA LEU A 572 -14.18 9.49 21.64
C LEU A 572 -14.62 8.18 20.97
N LEU A 573 -14.40 7.03 21.61
CA LEU A 573 -14.88 5.73 21.11
C LEU A 573 -16.40 5.69 20.91
N ARG A 574 -17.17 6.30 21.82
CA ARG A 574 -18.64 6.45 21.66
C ARG A 574 -19.00 7.37 20.51
N GLN A 575 -18.27 8.47 20.32
CA GLN A 575 -18.48 9.37 19.20
C GLN A 575 -18.14 8.68 17.87
N TRP A 576 -17.05 7.91 17.82
CA TRP A 576 -16.63 7.12 16.67
C TRP A 576 -17.65 6.08 16.22
N ALA A 577 -18.48 5.56 17.13
CA ALA A 577 -19.58 4.66 16.78
C ALA A 577 -20.61 5.31 15.82
N TYR A 578 -20.65 6.64 15.72
CA TYR A 578 -21.52 7.37 14.78
C TYR A 578 -20.85 7.64 13.42
N PHE A 579 -19.55 7.40 13.26
CA PHE A 579 -18.82 7.59 12.01
C PHE A 579 -18.79 6.32 11.17
N SER A 580 -18.69 6.47 9.85
CA SER A 580 -18.29 5.36 8.99
C SER A 580 -16.80 5.09 9.16
N SER A 581 -16.35 3.84 8.94
CA SER A 581 -14.94 3.46 9.08
C SER A 581 -13.99 4.25 8.16
N GLU A 582 -14.52 4.87 7.11
CA GLU A 582 -13.77 5.66 6.12
C GLU A 582 -13.70 7.16 6.48
N ASP A 583 -14.47 7.60 7.48
CA ASP A 583 -14.51 8.99 7.96
C ASP A 583 -13.61 9.24 9.20
N LEU A 584 -12.94 8.21 9.72
CA LEU A 584 -12.07 8.30 10.90
C LEU A 584 -10.70 8.89 10.50
N CYS A 585 -10.45 10.14 10.92
CA CYS A 585 -9.16 10.81 10.71
C CYS A 585 -8.21 10.50 11.87
N HIS A 586 -7.05 9.88 11.60
CA HIS A 586 -6.02 9.60 12.62
C HIS A 586 -5.47 10.87 13.30
N GLY A 587 -5.51 12.03 12.63
CA GLY A 587 -5.13 13.32 13.23
C GLY A 587 -6.01 13.78 14.39
N LEU A 588 -7.16 13.13 14.64
CA LEU A 588 -7.95 13.32 15.88
C LEU A 588 -7.26 12.78 17.14
N VAL A 589 -6.28 11.87 16.97
CA VAL A 589 -5.59 11.19 18.07
C VAL A 589 -4.27 11.89 18.44
N GLU A 590 -3.65 12.60 17.50
CA GLU A 590 -2.37 13.31 17.72
C GLU A 590 -2.52 14.63 18.50
N ALA A 591 -3.74 15.14 18.67
CA ALA A 591 -4.01 16.41 19.34
C ALA A 591 -4.02 16.34 20.89
N ASP A 592 -3.70 15.19 21.49
CA ASP A 592 -3.79 14.98 22.95
C ASP A 592 -2.43 15.18 23.65
N GLN A 593 -1.85 16.38 23.52
CA GLN A 593 -0.91 16.90 24.53
C GLN A 593 -1.56 18.07 25.29
N PRO A 594 -1.60 18.03 26.64
CA PRO A 594 -2.25 19.04 27.47
C PRO A 594 -1.39 20.30 27.64
N ALA A 595 -1.05 20.96 26.53
CA ALA A 595 -0.27 22.20 26.53
C ALA A 595 -0.62 23.16 25.38
N MET A 596 -1.89 23.28 24.98
CA MET A 596 -2.31 24.22 23.93
C MET A 596 -3.22 25.37 24.38
N SER A 597 -3.19 25.74 25.66
CA SER A 597 -3.89 26.96 26.10
C SER A 597 -3.00 28.21 26.20
N LYS A 598 -1.74 28.20 25.72
CA LYS A 598 -0.86 29.39 25.84
C LYS A 598 0.06 29.79 24.68
N HIS A 599 0.18 29.07 23.58
CA HIS A 599 1.09 29.49 22.50
C HIS A 599 0.45 29.31 21.12
N VAL A 600 -0.44 30.24 20.74
CA VAL A 600 -0.89 30.41 19.35
C VAL A 600 -0.32 31.72 18.86
N GLU A 601 0.92 31.68 18.37
CA GLU A 601 1.46 32.73 17.49
C GLU A 601 2.68 32.29 16.66
N SER A 602 3.10 31.01 16.67
CA SER A 602 4.16 30.57 15.75
C SER A 602 4.13 29.07 15.42
N ARG A 603 3.62 28.72 14.22
CA ARG A 603 4.14 27.68 13.28
C ARG A 603 3.07 27.28 12.24
N GLY A 604 3.23 27.76 11.01
CA GLY A 604 2.29 27.60 9.89
C GLY A 604 2.25 26.23 9.18
N ARG A 605 2.33 25.10 9.91
CA ARG A 605 2.03 23.76 9.34
C ARG A 605 0.84 23.07 10.01
N GLU A 606 0.62 23.28 11.31
CA GLU A 606 -0.47 22.65 12.08
C GLU A 606 -1.87 23.23 11.77
N GLU A 607 -1.97 24.46 11.25
CA GLU A 607 -3.26 25.07 10.86
C GLU A 607 -3.96 24.32 9.71
N SER A 608 -3.21 23.64 8.83
CA SER A 608 -3.78 22.99 7.64
C SER A 608 -4.55 21.70 7.96
N GLU A 609 -4.13 20.95 8.98
CA GLU A 609 -4.77 19.70 9.40
C GLU A 609 -5.93 19.97 10.36
N PHE A 610 -5.79 20.93 11.28
CA PHE A 610 -6.86 21.33 12.20
C PHE A 610 -8.10 21.81 11.44
N TRP A 611 -7.93 22.68 10.44
CA TRP A 611 -9.05 23.17 9.63
C TRP A 611 -9.71 22.05 8.80
N LEU A 612 -8.92 21.07 8.33
CA LEU A 612 -9.43 19.92 7.58
C LEU A 612 -10.26 18.97 8.47
N ILE A 613 -9.77 18.68 9.68
CA ILE A 613 -10.46 17.90 10.71
C ILE A 613 -11.75 18.61 11.13
N GLN A 614 -11.65 19.90 11.44
CA GLN A 614 -12.79 20.73 11.82
C GLN A 614 -13.84 20.72 10.70
N ARG A 615 -13.46 20.97 9.43
CA ARG A 615 -14.37 20.95 8.28
C ARG A 615 -15.06 19.60 8.06
N ARG A 616 -14.37 18.47 8.27
CA ARG A 616 -14.94 17.12 8.14
C ARG A 616 -15.91 16.81 9.27
N LEU A 617 -15.53 17.12 10.51
CA LEU A 617 -16.41 17.01 11.67
C LEU A 617 -17.66 17.87 11.51
N THR A 618 -17.54 19.09 10.99
CA THR A 618 -18.66 19.97 10.67
C THR A 618 -19.60 19.37 9.63
N ALA A 619 -19.06 18.85 8.53
CA ALA A 619 -19.88 18.27 7.47
C ALA A 619 -20.63 17.01 7.95
N HIS A 620 -20.04 16.23 8.86
CA HIS A 620 -20.71 15.11 9.50
C HIS A 620 -21.73 15.57 10.55
N ALA A 621 -21.36 16.53 11.40
CA ALA A 621 -22.22 17.21 12.36
C ALA A 621 -23.49 17.76 11.69
N ASP A 622 -23.37 18.37 10.52
CA ASP A 622 -24.50 18.88 9.73
C ASP A 622 -25.42 17.76 9.23
N ARG A 623 -24.86 16.60 8.83
CA ARG A 623 -25.63 15.41 8.45
C ARG A 623 -26.35 14.78 9.64
N CYS A 624 -25.66 14.68 10.78
CA CYS A 624 -26.22 14.20 12.03
C CYS A 624 -27.33 15.13 12.51
N LEU A 625 -27.15 16.45 12.45
CA LEU A 625 -28.16 17.44 12.81
C LEU A 625 -29.45 17.26 12.00
N LYS A 626 -29.34 17.01 10.69
CA LYS A 626 -30.50 16.75 9.83
C LYS A 626 -31.30 15.52 10.29
N THR A 627 -30.59 14.49 10.75
CA THR A 627 -31.19 13.24 11.25
C THR A 627 -31.76 13.40 12.67
N ILE A 628 -31.01 14.06 13.55
CA ILE A 628 -31.36 14.38 14.94
C ILE A 628 -32.61 15.27 15.02
N ARG A 629 -32.79 16.21 14.08
CA ARG A 629 -34.01 17.03 13.97
C ARG A 629 -35.27 16.20 13.66
N MET A 630 -35.13 15.02 13.08
CA MET A 630 -36.24 14.18 12.62
C MET A 630 -36.55 12.98 13.55
N MET A 631 -35.76 12.73 14.59
CA MET A 631 -35.92 11.57 15.49
C MET A 631 -36.39 11.97 16.90
N GLU A 632 -37.14 11.08 17.56
CA GLU A 632 -37.31 11.11 19.02
C GLU A 632 -36.04 10.55 19.66
N ILE A 633 -35.36 11.35 20.49
CA ILE A 633 -34.02 11.05 21.00
C ILE A 633 -34.14 10.48 22.42
N GLU A 634 -33.52 9.32 22.65
CA GLU A 634 -33.42 8.72 23.99
C GLU A 634 -32.49 9.54 24.92
N ASP A 635 -32.76 9.48 26.23
CA ASP A 635 -32.09 10.29 27.27
C ASP A 635 -30.55 10.28 27.20
N LYS A 636 -29.96 9.10 26.92
CA LYS A 636 -28.50 8.93 26.82
C LYS A 636 -27.90 9.60 25.58
N ALA A 637 -28.68 9.72 24.50
CA ALA A 637 -28.23 10.33 23.25
C ALA A 637 -28.29 11.87 23.30
N LEU A 638 -29.15 12.46 24.14
CA LEU A 638 -29.21 13.92 24.31
C LEU A 638 -27.91 14.52 24.85
N GLY A 639 -27.12 13.75 25.62
CA GLY A 639 -25.81 14.19 26.12
C GLY A 639 -24.78 14.45 25.00
N THR A 640 -24.97 13.82 23.84
CA THR A 640 -24.07 13.97 22.68
C THR A 640 -24.25 15.29 21.93
N LEU A 641 -25.34 16.02 22.19
CA LEU A 641 -25.61 17.32 21.59
C LEU A 641 -24.76 18.44 22.19
N LEU A 642 -24.28 18.30 23.43
CA LEU A 642 -23.46 19.34 24.08
C LEU A 642 -22.11 19.53 23.37
N PRO A 643 -21.31 18.48 23.10
CA PRO A 643 -20.07 18.64 22.32
C PRO A 643 -20.30 19.14 20.90
N LEU A 644 -21.43 18.77 20.28
CA LEU A 644 -21.81 19.25 18.95
C LEU A 644 -22.02 20.77 18.93
N GLY A 645 -22.68 21.30 19.96
CA GLY A 645 -22.84 22.74 20.14
C GLY A 645 -21.51 23.47 20.39
N TRP A 646 -20.54 22.85 21.09
CA TRP A 646 -19.20 23.43 21.27
C TRP A 646 -18.46 23.55 19.93
N LEU A 647 -18.54 22.51 19.10
CA LEU A 647 -17.93 22.49 17.78
C LEU A 647 -18.45 23.62 16.87
N TYR A 648 -19.76 23.88 16.87
CA TYR A 648 -20.34 24.99 16.10
C TYR A 648 -19.95 26.37 16.66
N LYS A 649 -19.90 26.50 17.99
CA LYS A 649 -19.48 27.73 18.67
C LYS A 649 -18.04 28.11 18.31
N ASP A 650 -17.12 27.14 18.29
CA ASP A 650 -15.72 27.36 17.91
C ASP A 650 -15.56 27.79 16.44
N GLN A 651 -16.51 27.44 15.58
CA GLN A 651 -16.56 27.84 14.18
C GLN A 651 -17.27 29.18 13.95
N ARG A 652 -17.63 29.90 15.01
CA ARG A 652 -18.47 31.11 14.95
C ARG A 652 -19.84 30.90 14.29
N ARG A 653 -20.30 29.64 14.17
CA ARG A 653 -21.65 29.27 13.73
C ARG A 653 -22.61 29.35 14.92
N LEU A 654 -22.80 30.56 15.43
CA LEU A 654 -23.49 30.78 16.70
C LEU A 654 -24.96 30.34 16.64
N GLN A 655 -25.65 30.52 15.51
CA GLN A 655 -27.05 30.10 15.38
C GLN A 655 -27.22 28.56 15.36
N ASP A 656 -26.26 27.84 14.77
CA ASP A 656 -26.31 26.37 14.75
C ASP A 656 -26.00 25.77 16.12
N ALA A 657 -25.07 26.40 16.86
CA ALA A 657 -24.80 26.03 18.24
C ALA A 657 -26.04 26.22 19.13
N GLU A 658 -26.75 27.34 18.95
CA GLU A 658 -27.99 27.66 19.66
C GLU A 658 -29.05 26.60 19.42
N ALA A 659 -29.35 26.30 18.15
CA ALA A 659 -30.36 25.31 17.78
C ALA A 659 -30.06 23.90 18.33
N VAL A 660 -28.79 23.52 18.46
CA VAL A 660 -28.39 22.24 19.05
C VAL A 660 -28.62 22.21 20.56
N TYR A 661 -28.28 23.28 21.27
CA TYR A 661 -28.50 23.34 22.72
C TYR A 661 -29.99 23.46 23.07
N GLU A 662 -30.76 24.22 22.29
CA GLU A 662 -32.23 24.27 22.44
C GLU A 662 -32.84 22.89 22.24
N ARG A 663 -32.42 22.17 21.18
CA ARG A 663 -32.92 20.81 20.95
C ARG A 663 -32.54 19.84 22.07
N ALA A 664 -31.35 19.98 22.64
CA ALA A 664 -30.93 19.18 23.80
C ALA A 664 -31.84 19.48 25.01
N LEU A 665 -32.12 20.76 25.25
CA LEU A 665 -32.97 21.20 26.35
C LEU A 665 -34.42 20.72 26.19
N GLU A 666 -35.02 20.89 25.01
CA GLU A 666 -36.35 20.37 24.66
C GLU A 666 -36.44 18.86 24.89
N GLY A 667 -35.41 18.11 24.48
CA GLY A 667 -35.35 16.67 24.69
C GLY A 667 -35.38 16.31 26.18
N TYR A 668 -34.58 16.99 26.99
CA TYR A 668 -34.56 16.77 28.44
C TYR A 668 -35.88 17.15 29.12
N GLU A 669 -36.51 18.24 28.69
CA GLU A 669 -37.82 18.69 29.19
C GLU A 669 -38.96 17.73 28.80
N LYS A 670 -38.92 17.15 27.58
CA LYS A 670 -39.93 16.18 27.12
C LYS A 670 -39.85 14.86 27.87
N ILE A 671 -38.65 14.41 28.24
CA ILE A 671 -38.44 13.15 28.97
C ILE A 671 -38.88 13.26 30.44
N SER A 672 -38.74 14.43 31.07
CA SER A 672 -39.18 14.66 32.45
C SER A 672 -39.65 16.10 32.67
N PRO A 673 -40.97 16.38 32.56
CA PRO A 673 -41.53 17.73 32.64
C PRO A 673 -41.40 18.39 34.02
N ALA A 674 -41.36 17.59 35.09
CA ALA A 674 -41.13 18.07 36.45
C ALA A 674 -39.62 18.01 36.74
N ASN A 675 -38.95 19.17 36.85
CA ASN A 675 -37.57 19.30 37.36
C ASN A 675 -36.41 18.80 36.46
N SER A 676 -36.56 18.85 35.13
CA SER A 676 -35.54 18.34 34.18
C SER A 676 -34.14 18.98 34.33
N ILE A 677 -34.05 20.29 34.62
CA ILE A 677 -32.76 21.00 34.75
C ILE A 677 -32.17 20.86 36.16
N THR A 678 -33.00 20.82 37.20
CA THR A 678 -32.56 20.81 38.60
C THR A 678 -32.04 19.45 39.07
N THR A 679 -32.20 18.39 38.25
CA THR A 679 -31.77 17.02 38.58
C THR A 679 -30.76 16.43 37.59
N ARG A 680 -30.45 17.11 36.47
CA ARG A 680 -29.60 16.57 35.39
C ARG A 680 -28.49 17.54 34.99
N ILE A 681 -27.24 17.14 35.25
CA ILE A 681 -26.03 17.88 34.90
C ILE A 681 -25.95 18.24 33.40
N PRO A 682 -26.28 17.36 32.45
CA PRO A 682 -26.25 17.70 31.02
C PRO A 682 -27.29 18.76 30.61
N ALA A 683 -28.49 18.73 31.19
CA ALA A 683 -29.53 19.71 30.92
C ALA A 683 -29.10 21.11 31.43
N LEU A 684 -28.52 21.18 32.64
CA LEU A 684 -27.91 22.40 33.15
C LEU A 684 -26.77 22.90 32.25
N GLY A 685 -25.94 21.99 31.73
CA GLY A 685 -24.89 22.32 30.76
C GLY A 685 -25.42 22.97 29.48
N ALA A 686 -26.58 22.54 28.96
CA ALA A 686 -27.20 23.15 27.79
C ALA A 686 -27.64 24.61 28.08
N VAL A 687 -28.31 24.82 29.21
CA VAL A 687 -28.83 26.14 29.62
C VAL A 687 -27.71 27.15 29.87
N VAL A 688 -26.62 26.73 30.53
CA VAL A 688 -25.44 27.60 30.75
C VAL A 688 -24.82 28.02 29.42
N ASN A 689 -24.67 27.07 28.48
CA ASN A 689 -24.08 27.36 27.17
C ASN A 689 -24.97 28.28 26.32
N LEU A 690 -26.30 28.15 26.39
CA LEU A 690 -27.25 29.09 25.76
C LEU A 690 -27.10 30.50 26.33
N GLY A 691 -27.03 30.67 27.65
CA GLY A 691 -26.83 31.98 28.27
C GLY A 691 -25.55 32.68 27.81
N CYS A 692 -24.43 31.97 27.80
CA CYS A 692 -23.15 32.49 27.27
C CYS A 692 -23.22 32.82 25.77
N LEU A 693 -24.02 32.08 24.99
CA LEU A 693 -24.15 32.29 23.56
C LEU A 693 -24.98 33.54 23.24
N CYS A 694 -26.13 33.70 23.89
CA CYS A 694 -26.98 34.88 23.77
C CYS A 694 -26.22 36.16 24.18
N GLU A 695 -25.38 36.09 25.21
CA GLU A 695 -24.51 37.21 25.60
C GLU A 695 -23.52 37.57 24.48
N LYS A 696 -22.84 36.58 23.89
CA LYS A 696 -21.92 36.79 22.75
C LYS A 696 -22.62 37.34 21.51
N GLN A 697 -23.90 37.00 21.30
CA GLN A 697 -24.72 37.53 20.22
C GLN A 697 -25.29 38.93 20.52
N GLY A 698 -25.11 39.47 21.73
CA GLY A 698 -25.64 40.77 22.15
C GLY A 698 -27.14 40.76 22.50
N ASN A 699 -27.74 39.56 22.62
CA ASN A 699 -29.11 39.35 23.04
C ASN A 699 -29.21 39.31 24.57
N VAL A 700 -29.16 40.50 25.17
CA VAL A 700 -29.10 40.71 26.62
C VAL A 700 -30.32 40.10 27.36
N PHE A 701 -31.50 40.09 26.73
CA PHE A 701 -32.73 39.59 27.38
C PHE A 701 -32.72 38.07 27.52
N ASP A 702 -32.41 37.33 26.45
CA ASP A 702 -32.35 35.87 26.49
C ASP A 702 -31.13 35.38 27.29
N ALA A 703 -30.01 36.13 27.24
CA ALA A 703 -28.84 35.86 28.07
C ALA A 703 -29.18 35.94 29.57
N LEU A 704 -29.97 36.93 29.99
CA LEU A 704 -30.45 37.05 31.37
C LEU A 704 -31.38 35.90 31.75
N LEU A 705 -32.33 35.56 30.86
CA LEU A 705 -33.30 34.49 31.09
C LEU A 705 -32.62 33.14 31.33
N TYR A 706 -31.72 32.74 30.42
CA TYR A 706 -31.00 31.47 30.53
C TYR A 706 -30.02 31.46 31.71
N SER A 707 -29.31 32.57 31.97
CA SER A 707 -28.37 32.65 33.09
C SER A 707 -29.08 32.57 34.44
N GLN A 708 -30.26 33.20 34.59
CA GLN A 708 -31.06 33.10 35.80
C GLN A 708 -31.58 31.67 36.02
N ARG A 709 -32.10 31.05 34.95
CA ARG A 709 -32.59 29.67 34.97
C ARG A 709 -31.48 28.67 35.34
N ALA A 710 -30.26 28.91 34.87
CA ALA A 710 -29.08 28.12 35.24
C ALA A 710 -28.63 28.37 36.67
N LEU A 711 -28.69 29.61 37.18
CA LEU A 711 -28.28 29.96 38.53
C LEU A 711 -29.12 29.22 39.59
N ASP A 712 -30.44 29.23 39.44
CA ASP A 712 -31.37 28.59 40.38
C ASP A 712 -31.13 27.07 40.46
N SER A 713 -30.84 26.44 39.33
CA SER A 713 -30.52 25.01 39.25
C SER A 713 -29.11 24.69 39.75
N THR A 714 -28.16 25.62 39.57
CA THR A 714 -26.78 25.48 40.06
C THR A 714 -26.73 25.58 41.59
N ASP A 715 -27.56 26.42 42.22
CA ASP A 715 -27.70 26.46 43.69
C ASP A 715 -28.13 25.09 44.23
N ILE A 716 -29.10 24.46 43.56
CA ILE A 716 -29.65 23.17 43.96
C ILE A 716 -28.64 22.02 43.75
N ILE A 717 -27.94 21.98 42.61
CA ILE A 717 -27.05 20.86 42.25
C ILE A 717 -25.66 20.99 42.89
N TYR A 718 -25.08 22.19 42.89
CA TYR A 718 -23.68 22.43 43.25
C TYR A 718 -23.50 23.40 44.43
N GLY A 719 -24.56 24.07 44.88
CA GLY A 719 -24.52 25.04 45.97
C GLY A 719 -23.90 26.40 45.58
N ARG A 720 -24.20 27.42 46.40
CA ARG A 720 -23.75 28.81 46.23
C ARG A 720 -22.23 29.03 46.28
N GLN A 721 -21.48 28.07 46.81
CA GLN A 721 -20.02 28.14 46.88
C GLN A 721 -19.33 27.63 45.62
N SER A 722 -20.07 27.11 44.63
CA SER A 722 -19.48 26.62 43.39
C SER A 722 -18.95 27.74 42.50
N GLN A 723 -17.85 27.47 41.80
CA GLN A 723 -17.25 28.41 40.85
C GLN A 723 -18.23 28.79 39.72
N THR A 724 -19.08 27.86 39.31
CA THR A 724 -20.14 28.07 38.31
C THR A 724 -21.22 29.03 38.82
N TYR A 725 -21.62 28.93 40.09
CA TYR A 725 -22.56 29.87 40.70
C TYR A 725 -21.98 31.29 40.76
N ALA A 726 -20.71 31.42 41.15
CA ALA A 726 -20.01 32.72 41.15
C ALA A 726 -19.90 33.33 39.74
N MET A 727 -19.58 32.51 38.73
CA MET A 727 -19.54 32.93 37.33
C MET A 727 -20.90 33.45 36.84
N LEU A 728 -21.97 32.67 37.03
CA LEU A 728 -23.32 33.03 36.60
C LEU A 728 -23.83 34.28 37.34
N SER A 729 -23.57 34.40 38.65
CA SER A 729 -23.95 35.58 39.43
C SER A 729 -23.25 36.84 38.93
N SER A 730 -21.97 36.74 38.57
CA SER A 730 -21.21 37.85 37.98
C SER A 730 -21.75 38.23 36.59
N GLN A 731 -22.07 37.24 35.76
CA GLN A 731 -22.62 37.40 34.42
C GLN A 731 -24.01 38.05 34.45
N ILE A 732 -24.88 37.65 35.38
CA ILE A 732 -26.19 38.29 35.57
C ILE A 732 -26.02 39.76 35.99
N SER A 733 -25.06 40.04 36.88
CA SER A 733 -24.80 41.41 37.34
C SER A 733 -24.24 42.33 36.23
N SER A 734 -23.48 41.80 35.27
CA SER A 734 -23.03 42.55 34.09
C SER A 734 -24.18 42.76 33.09
N LEU A 735 -24.96 41.71 32.82
CA LEU A 735 -26.09 41.77 31.89
C LEU A 735 -27.22 42.69 32.38
N GLN A 736 -27.48 42.75 33.70
CA GLN A 736 -28.46 43.68 34.28
C GLN A 736 -28.04 45.14 34.07
N ARG A 737 -26.75 45.46 34.24
CA ARG A 737 -26.21 46.80 33.93
C ARG A 737 -26.35 47.13 32.45
N ALA A 738 -25.98 46.19 31.58
CA ALA A 738 -26.13 46.35 30.13
C ALA A 738 -27.60 46.52 29.71
N ARG A 739 -28.54 45.88 30.41
CA ARG A 739 -29.99 46.04 30.18
C ARG A 739 -30.46 47.45 30.55
N SER A 740 -30.07 47.97 31.71
CA SER A 740 -30.40 49.34 32.13
C SER A 740 -29.90 50.38 31.13
N GLU A 741 -28.65 50.26 30.67
CA GLU A 741 -28.06 51.15 29.67
C GLU A 741 -28.77 51.09 28.29
N LYS A 742 -29.34 49.92 27.93
CA LYS A 742 -30.08 49.74 26.67
C LYS A 742 -31.48 50.36 26.73
N ILE A 743 -32.13 50.29 27.89
CA ILE A 743 -33.44 50.91 28.15
C ILE A 743 -33.30 52.44 28.17
N ASP A 744 -32.30 52.98 28.88
CA ASP A 744 -32.02 54.43 28.92
C ASP A 744 -31.73 55.00 27.52
N LYS A 745 -31.06 54.23 26.64
CA LYS A 745 -30.82 54.63 25.24
C LYS A 745 -32.07 54.57 24.36
N GLN A 746 -33.01 53.67 24.62
CA GLN A 746 -34.29 53.62 23.90
C GLN A 746 -35.21 54.76 24.32
N ASP A 747 -35.27 55.09 25.61
CA ASP A 747 -36.06 56.21 26.12
C ASP A 747 -35.51 57.58 25.65
N PHE A 748 -34.19 57.70 25.48
CA PHE A 748 -33.56 58.90 24.90
C PHE A 748 -33.85 59.08 23.41
N ILE A 749 -34.14 58.01 22.67
CA ILE A 749 -34.53 58.06 21.24
C ILE A 749 -36.01 58.41 21.06
N PHE A 750 -36.87 58.13 22.05
CA PHE A 750 -38.30 58.48 22.01
C PHE A 750 -38.62 59.89 22.54
N GLN A 751 -37.67 60.58 23.20
CA GLN A 751 -37.83 61.97 23.67
C GLN A 751 -37.18 63.03 22.76
N LYS A 752 -36.66 62.64 21.59
CA LYS A 752 -36.27 63.54 20.49
C LYS A 752 -37.21 63.34 19.31
#